data_AF-A0A7Y3MB99-F1
#
_entry.id   AF-A0A7Y3MB99-F1
#
_cell.length_a   1.000
_cell.length_b   1.000
_cell.length_c   1.000
_cell.angle_alpha   90.00
_cell.angle_beta   90.00
_cell.angle_gamma   90.00
#
_symmetry.space_group_name_H-M   'P 1'
#
loop_
_entity.id
_entity.type
_entity.pdbx_description
1 polymer ?
#
loop_
_entity_poly.entity_id
_entity_poly.type
_entity_poly.pdbx_seq_one_letter_code
_entity_poly.pdbx_strand_id
1 'polypeptide(L)'
;MGTQTVSQFSDRKQKQAFIRSLLNDIRSFEYMLEHDWFESGITRFGSELEMVLIDKTTLKPKNIAMPVIDKMKSPKWLETELAQFNLELNLTPREMVGNNFSLMEAEIQDRLKKLDRVLNKFDATYILTGILPTIQKFHLNHENITPRERYYALLDAIKQLNLGKDFELKIFGIDELFVKHNSPLLEAANTSWQVHLQCEASEYVKMYNIAQTLAGPTMAIAANSPLVFGKRLWHESRIAMFEQALDTRRTNEHMREQATRVSFGRDWLDNSILEIYKEDISRFKVLLSTEVEEDSWEMIKKNKVPELTSLLVHNGTVYRWNRPQFGISKNGQPHLRIENRVLPAGPTVPDQMANAVFWLGAMKGMAKNYPDIQKKIDFSALKDNFGKGARFGLQADFTWINNKRIHVTDLIKKELIPLSREGLKSCKIDSKDINKYLGIIKERVTKKTNGAIWMLDSYEHLLKNKVSKDETLSVLTHSIMKNQQTNKPVHTWKKADLVDMAEYKPLELKVSEFMQTDLFTVANDDIIEMVAELMDWRKIRFVPVEDEKGNLKGIITSRLLTRNLIKALRDKNEDPITVEDIMIKKPRVTTPDTSIMDAMKIMRKNKIGCLPVVENKVLVGVITETDFLDITSRLLERLHLKQKKKKGK
;
A
#
# COMPACT_ATOMS: atom_id res chain seq x y z
N MET A 1 -5.52 1.17 -19.99
CA MET A 1 -4.14 0.70 -19.72
C MET A 1 -3.14 1.55 -20.47
N GLY A 2 -2.04 1.93 -19.81
CA GLY A 2 -0.95 2.68 -20.45
C GLY A 2 -0.18 1.88 -21.50
N THR A 3 0.51 2.59 -22.38
CA THR A 3 1.37 2.05 -23.43
C THR A 3 2.35 1.03 -22.85
N GLN A 4 2.26 -0.23 -23.28
CA GLN A 4 3.10 -1.32 -22.75
C GLN A 4 4.55 -1.24 -23.27
N THR A 5 4.74 -0.61 -24.43
CA THR A 5 6.03 -0.42 -25.10
C THR A 5 6.63 0.92 -24.67
N VAL A 6 7.42 0.91 -23.59
CA VAL A 6 8.13 2.10 -23.10
C VAL A 6 9.58 1.75 -22.78
N SER A 7 10.48 2.69 -23.05
CA SER A 7 11.93 2.52 -22.84
C SER A 7 12.55 3.78 -22.25
N GLN A 8 13.74 3.62 -21.66
CA GLN A 8 14.55 4.77 -21.24
C GLN A 8 15.07 5.54 -22.46
N PHE A 9 15.37 6.82 -22.24
CA PHE A 9 16.00 7.63 -23.27
C PHE A 9 17.42 7.15 -23.56
N SER A 10 17.70 6.76 -24.80
CA SER A 10 19.03 6.35 -25.27
C SER A 10 19.95 7.56 -25.49
N ASP A 11 19.40 8.70 -25.93
CA ASP A 11 20.17 9.91 -26.17
C ASP A 11 19.36 11.22 -25.99
N ARG A 12 20.07 12.36 -26.15
CA ARG A 12 19.47 13.70 -26.05
C ARG A 12 18.48 14.00 -27.19
N LYS A 13 18.70 13.48 -28.40
CA LYS A 13 17.84 13.73 -29.56
C LYS A 13 16.48 13.07 -29.38
N GLN A 14 16.46 11.80 -28.94
CA GLN A 14 15.24 11.06 -28.63
C GLN A 14 14.42 11.78 -27.56
N LYS A 15 15.08 12.28 -26.51
CA LYS A 15 14.41 13.07 -25.46
C LYS A 15 13.80 14.35 -26.00
N GLN A 16 14.51 15.09 -26.85
CA GLN A 16 13.98 16.31 -27.47
C GLN A 16 12.81 16.01 -28.42
N ALA A 17 12.88 14.93 -29.19
CA ALA A 17 11.80 14.49 -30.06
C ALA A 17 10.54 14.13 -29.25
N PHE A 18 10.71 13.36 -28.16
CA PHE A 18 9.59 13.03 -27.26
C PHE A 18 8.96 14.27 -26.63
N ILE A 19 9.77 15.24 -26.17
CA ILE A 19 9.26 16.50 -25.62
C ILE A 19 8.47 17.28 -26.68
N ARG A 20 8.93 17.32 -27.94
CA ARG A 20 8.17 17.96 -29.03
C ARG A 20 6.83 17.26 -29.27
N SER A 21 6.82 15.92 -29.32
CA SER A 21 5.57 15.15 -29.44
C SER A 21 4.62 15.41 -28.27
N LEU A 22 5.14 15.46 -27.03
CA LEU A 22 4.34 15.80 -25.84
C LEU A 22 3.72 17.20 -25.93
N LEU A 23 4.46 18.19 -26.44
CA LEU A 23 3.92 19.54 -26.66
C LEU A 23 2.85 19.57 -27.76
N ASN A 24 3.04 18.78 -28.82
CA ASN A 24 2.03 18.62 -29.87
C ASN A 24 0.78 17.94 -29.32
N ASP A 25 0.90 16.94 -28.45
CA ASP A 25 -0.24 16.30 -27.78
C ASP A 25 -1.06 17.32 -26.96
N ILE A 26 -0.39 18.21 -26.22
CA ILE A 26 -1.08 19.28 -25.48
C ILE A 26 -1.81 20.22 -26.42
N ARG A 27 -1.17 20.64 -27.52
CA ARG A 27 -1.77 21.51 -28.52
C ARG A 27 -2.98 20.85 -29.20
N SER A 28 -2.88 19.57 -29.52
CA SER A 28 -3.97 18.78 -30.08
C SER A 28 -5.12 18.62 -29.09
N PHE A 29 -4.82 18.39 -27.80
CA PHE A 29 -5.83 18.35 -26.74
C PHE A 29 -6.57 19.68 -26.63
N GLU A 30 -5.84 20.80 -26.60
CA GLU A 30 -6.40 22.16 -26.54
C GLU A 30 -7.34 22.43 -27.72
N TYR A 31 -6.92 22.10 -28.94
CA TYR A 31 -7.77 22.22 -30.12
C TYR A 31 -9.06 21.39 -29.98
N MET A 32 -8.97 20.14 -29.52
CA MET A 32 -10.14 19.27 -29.34
C MET A 32 -11.13 19.82 -28.30
N LEU A 33 -10.63 20.51 -27.26
CA LEU A 33 -11.48 21.15 -26.25
C LEU A 33 -12.20 22.37 -26.84
N GLU A 34 -11.50 23.21 -27.59
CA GLU A 34 -12.05 24.44 -28.18
C GLU A 34 -13.08 24.19 -29.29
N HIS A 35 -13.03 23.01 -29.92
CA HIS A 35 -13.90 22.63 -31.04
C HIS A 35 -14.95 21.55 -30.68
N ASP A 36 -15.17 21.29 -29.39
CA ASP A 36 -16.20 20.35 -28.89
C ASP A 36 -16.09 18.92 -29.47
N TRP A 37 -14.88 18.37 -29.59
CA TRP A 37 -14.68 17.02 -30.14
C TRP A 37 -15.08 15.90 -29.17
N PHE A 38 -15.22 16.21 -27.88
CA PHE A 38 -15.42 15.22 -26.82
C PHE A 38 -16.85 14.68 -26.77
N GLU A 39 -16.96 13.38 -26.48
CA GLU A 39 -18.24 12.69 -26.29
C GLU A 39 -19.04 13.34 -25.15
N SER A 40 -20.32 13.63 -25.41
CA SER A 40 -21.26 14.28 -24.49
C SER A 40 -22.56 13.47 -24.33
N GLY A 41 -23.36 13.77 -23.29
CA GLY A 41 -24.66 13.14 -23.08
C GLY A 41 -24.63 11.71 -22.52
N ILE A 42 -23.44 11.16 -22.25
CA ILE A 42 -23.27 9.83 -21.66
C ILE A 42 -22.29 9.86 -20.49
N THR A 43 -22.72 9.31 -19.36
CA THR A 43 -21.85 9.11 -18.19
C THR A 43 -21.61 7.62 -18.01
N ARG A 44 -20.36 7.21 -18.12
CA ARG A 44 -19.91 5.85 -17.79
C ARG A 44 -19.05 5.85 -16.53
N PHE A 45 -19.02 4.72 -15.86
CA PHE A 45 -18.07 4.41 -14.81
C PHE A 45 -17.33 3.12 -15.15
N GLY A 46 -16.10 2.99 -14.64
CA GLY A 46 -15.27 1.81 -14.79
C GLY A 46 -14.38 1.66 -13.58
N SER A 47 -13.64 0.56 -13.51
CA SER A 47 -12.76 0.32 -12.37
C SER A 47 -11.68 -0.70 -12.62
N GLU A 48 -10.60 -0.55 -11.88
CA GLU A 48 -9.43 -1.42 -11.86
C GLU A 48 -9.26 -1.94 -10.42
N LEU A 49 -9.17 -3.28 -10.25
CA LEU A 49 -8.99 -3.92 -8.94
C LEU A 49 -7.64 -4.60 -8.86
N GLU A 50 -6.76 -4.06 -8.03
CA GLU A 50 -5.51 -4.73 -7.69
C GLU A 50 -5.72 -5.72 -6.54
N MET A 51 -4.87 -6.72 -6.48
CA MET A 51 -4.84 -7.70 -5.39
C MET A 51 -3.43 -8.23 -5.17
N VAL A 52 -3.25 -8.87 -4.02
CA VAL A 52 -2.03 -9.61 -3.68
C VAL A 52 -2.29 -11.11 -3.72
N LEU A 53 -1.37 -11.85 -4.33
CA LEU A 53 -1.33 -13.30 -4.36
C LEU A 53 -0.56 -13.80 -3.15
N ILE A 54 -1.15 -14.73 -2.42
CA ILE A 54 -0.54 -15.33 -1.24
C ILE A 54 -0.46 -16.85 -1.36
N ASP A 55 0.54 -17.42 -0.69
CA ASP A 55 0.58 -18.84 -0.42
C ASP A 55 -0.46 -19.21 0.64
N LYS A 56 -1.27 -20.25 0.39
CA LYS A 56 -2.34 -20.66 1.32
C LYS A 56 -1.83 -21.22 2.65
N THR A 57 -0.57 -21.64 2.67
CA THR A 57 0.05 -22.30 3.80
C THR A 57 0.82 -21.30 4.66
N THR A 58 1.65 -20.45 4.03
CA THR A 58 2.47 -19.45 4.75
C THR A 58 1.74 -18.13 4.93
N LEU A 59 0.68 -17.87 4.16
CA LEU A 59 -0.10 -16.62 4.13
C LEU A 59 0.72 -15.39 3.75
N LYS A 60 1.87 -15.59 3.10
CA LYS A 60 2.79 -14.54 2.64
C LYS A 60 2.67 -14.32 1.13
N PRO A 61 3.15 -13.19 0.60
CA PRO A 61 3.16 -12.95 -0.84
C PRO A 61 3.79 -14.10 -1.61
N LYS A 62 3.19 -14.47 -2.74
CA LYS A 62 3.70 -15.54 -3.62
C LYS A 62 3.94 -15.01 -5.04
N ASN A 63 5.19 -15.10 -5.48
CA ASN A 63 5.66 -14.59 -6.78
C ASN A 63 5.22 -15.49 -7.95
N ILE A 64 3.94 -15.49 -8.28
CA ILE A 64 3.36 -16.38 -9.30
C ILE A 64 2.46 -15.66 -10.32
N ALA A 65 2.46 -14.32 -10.36
CA ALA A 65 1.61 -13.53 -11.27
C ALA A 65 1.79 -13.95 -12.73
N MET A 66 3.04 -14.07 -13.20
CA MET A 66 3.37 -14.49 -14.57
C MET A 66 2.88 -15.93 -14.86
N PRO A 67 3.28 -16.97 -14.10
CA PRO A 67 2.75 -18.32 -14.28
C PRO A 67 1.21 -18.41 -14.26
N VAL A 68 0.56 -17.60 -13.43
CA VAL A 68 -0.91 -17.56 -13.33
C VAL A 68 -1.53 -16.97 -14.59
N ILE A 69 -1.04 -15.83 -15.08
CA ILE A 69 -1.50 -15.21 -16.33
C ILE A 69 -1.34 -16.15 -17.51
N ASP A 70 -0.17 -16.79 -17.64
CA ASP A 70 0.09 -17.76 -18.70
C ASP A 70 -0.89 -18.94 -18.63
N LYS A 71 -1.15 -19.46 -17.42
CA LYS A 71 -2.12 -20.54 -17.22
C LYS A 71 -3.55 -20.12 -17.54
N MET A 72 -3.88 -18.85 -17.33
CA MET A 72 -5.17 -18.25 -17.69
C MET A 72 -5.27 -17.91 -19.18
N LYS A 73 -4.20 -18.12 -19.96
CA LYS A 73 -4.09 -17.77 -21.38
C LYS A 73 -4.25 -16.26 -21.62
N SER A 74 -3.66 -15.46 -20.74
CA SER A 74 -3.56 -13.99 -20.86
C SER A 74 -4.90 -13.32 -21.20
N PRO A 75 -5.94 -13.48 -20.35
CA PRO A 75 -7.23 -12.88 -20.65
C PRO A 75 -7.12 -11.36 -20.57
N LYS A 76 -7.75 -10.65 -21.51
CA LYS A 76 -7.69 -9.17 -21.63
C LYS A 76 -8.11 -8.38 -20.38
N TRP A 77 -8.73 -9.05 -19.42
CA TRP A 77 -9.23 -8.44 -18.19
C TRP A 77 -8.30 -8.61 -16.99
N LEU A 78 -7.19 -9.34 -17.13
CA LEU A 78 -6.22 -9.60 -16.06
C LEU A 78 -4.82 -9.17 -16.52
N GLU A 79 -4.15 -8.34 -15.72
CA GLU A 79 -2.80 -7.88 -15.99
C GLU A 79 -1.87 -8.07 -14.79
N THR A 80 -0.57 -7.98 -15.05
CA THR A 80 0.44 -7.91 -14.00
C THR A 80 0.53 -6.51 -13.42
N GLU A 81 1.01 -6.44 -12.20
CA GLU A 81 1.48 -5.21 -11.57
C GLU A 81 3.00 -5.22 -11.36
N LEU A 82 3.55 -4.19 -10.70
CA LEU A 82 5.00 -4.01 -10.55
C LEU A 82 5.71 -5.24 -9.94
N ALA A 83 5.09 -5.90 -8.95
CA ALA A 83 5.65 -7.11 -8.32
C ALA A 83 4.96 -8.39 -8.79
N GLN A 84 5.71 -9.49 -8.79
CA GLN A 84 5.27 -10.82 -9.21
C GLN A 84 4.21 -11.44 -8.28
N PHE A 85 3.87 -10.79 -7.18
CA PHE A 85 2.78 -11.19 -6.29
C PHE A 85 1.53 -10.30 -6.44
N ASN A 86 1.50 -9.36 -7.39
CA ASN A 86 0.33 -8.53 -7.64
C ASN A 86 -0.30 -8.80 -9.01
N LEU A 87 -1.63 -8.71 -9.04
CA LEU A 87 -2.43 -8.76 -10.28
C LEU A 87 -3.48 -7.65 -10.26
N GLU A 88 -3.90 -7.22 -11.44
CA GLU A 88 -4.96 -6.21 -11.64
C GLU A 88 -6.09 -6.76 -12.50
N LEU A 89 -7.35 -6.54 -12.11
CA LEU A 89 -8.54 -6.75 -12.93
C LEU A 89 -9.01 -5.45 -13.58
N ASN A 90 -9.19 -5.47 -14.90
CA ASN A 90 -9.72 -4.34 -15.67
C ASN A 90 -11.21 -4.54 -15.99
N LEU A 91 -12.12 -3.88 -15.28
CA LEU A 91 -13.56 -4.13 -15.38
C LEU A 91 -14.21 -3.43 -16.58
N THR A 92 -15.30 -4.04 -17.06
CA THR A 92 -16.03 -3.49 -18.21
C THR A 92 -16.64 -2.13 -17.83
N PRO A 93 -16.36 -1.05 -18.59
CA PRO A 93 -17.03 0.23 -18.38
C PRO A 93 -18.54 0.11 -18.61
N ARG A 94 -19.33 0.73 -17.75
CA ARG A 94 -20.80 0.65 -17.77
C ARG A 94 -21.40 2.04 -17.68
N GLU A 95 -22.55 2.22 -18.29
CA GLU A 95 -23.33 3.45 -18.12
C GLU A 95 -23.83 3.57 -16.68
N MET A 96 -23.85 4.79 -16.16
CA MET A 96 -24.31 5.08 -14.80
C MET A 96 -25.84 5.15 -14.76
N VAL A 97 -26.50 4.00 -14.99
CA VAL A 97 -27.97 3.85 -15.02
C VAL A 97 -28.39 2.43 -14.61
N GLY A 98 -29.62 2.26 -14.10
CA GLY A 98 -30.23 0.95 -13.83
C GLY A 98 -29.50 0.14 -12.76
N ASN A 99 -29.30 -1.16 -13.02
CA ASN A 99 -28.64 -2.12 -12.12
C ASN A 99 -27.15 -2.37 -12.43
N ASN A 100 -26.49 -1.43 -13.14
CA ASN A 100 -25.12 -1.63 -13.61
C ASN A 100 -24.08 -1.81 -12.47
N PHE A 101 -24.38 -1.36 -11.24
CA PHE A 101 -23.51 -1.64 -10.09
C PHE A 101 -23.58 -3.11 -9.66
N SER A 102 -24.78 -3.68 -9.54
CA SER A 102 -24.94 -5.12 -9.32
C SER A 102 -24.30 -5.97 -10.41
N LEU A 103 -24.35 -5.53 -11.67
CA LEU A 103 -23.67 -6.23 -12.78
C LEU A 103 -22.14 -6.17 -12.66
N MET A 104 -21.58 -5.02 -12.25
CA MET A 104 -20.14 -4.92 -11.97
C MET A 104 -19.72 -5.79 -10.79
N GLU A 105 -20.50 -5.82 -9.70
CA GLU A 105 -20.25 -6.73 -8.57
C GLU A 105 -20.22 -8.20 -9.02
N ALA A 106 -21.19 -8.61 -9.86
CA ALA A 106 -21.24 -9.95 -10.40
C ALA A 106 -20.04 -10.27 -11.30
N GLU A 107 -19.60 -9.30 -12.12
CA GLU A 107 -18.41 -9.43 -12.96
C GLU A 107 -17.14 -9.61 -12.14
N ILE A 108 -16.95 -8.83 -11.06
CA ILE A 108 -15.82 -8.99 -10.15
C ILE A 108 -15.82 -10.40 -9.56
N GLN A 109 -16.96 -10.84 -9.03
CA GLN A 109 -17.08 -12.16 -8.41
C GLN A 109 -16.80 -13.30 -9.38
N ASP A 110 -17.31 -13.22 -10.62
CA ASP A 110 -17.05 -14.21 -11.66
C ASP A 110 -15.55 -14.30 -12.01
N ARG A 111 -14.90 -13.15 -12.22
CA ARG A 111 -13.47 -13.07 -12.55
C ARG A 111 -12.59 -13.56 -11.41
N LEU A 112 -12.87 -13.14 -10.18
CA LEU A 112 -12.15 -13.62 -8.99
C LEU A 112 -12.35 -15.13 -8.79
N LYS A 113 -13.54 -15.67 -9.05
CA LYS A 113 -13.80 -17.12 -8.99
C LYS A 113 -13.01 -17.88 -10.06
N LYS A 114 -12.88 -17.33 -11.27
CA LYS A 114 -12.04 -17.90 -12.34
C LYS A 114 -10.56 -17.87 -11.96
N LEU A 115 -10.09 -16.76 -11.40
CA LEU A 115 -8.72 -16.61 -10.91
C LEU A 115 -8.40 -17.59 -9.78
N ASP A 116 -9.25 -17.68 -8.75
CA ASP A 116 -9.03 -18.57 -7.60
C ASP A 116 -8.93 -20.05 -8.01
N ARG A 117 -9.74 -20.49 -8.99
CA ARG A 117 -9.62 -21.85 -9.56
C ARG A 117 -8.24 -22.15 -10.14
N VAL A 118 -7.57 -21.15 -10.70
CA VAL A 118 -6.20 -21.29 -11.23
C VAL A 118 -5.19 -21.22 -10.11
N LEU A 119 -5.31 -20.25 -9.19
CA LEU A 119 -4.45 -20.10 -8.02
C LEU A 119 -4.42 -21.36 -7.14
N ASN A 120 -5.54 -22.08 -7.05
CA ASN A 120 -5.63 -23.37 -6.35
C ASN A 120 -4.64 -24.43 -6.87
N LYS A 121 -4.22 -24.34 -8.14
CA LYS A 121 -3.22 -25.25 -8.74
C LYS A 121 -1.79 -24.90 -8.34
N PHE A 122 -1.58 -23.73 -7.74
CA PHE A 122 -0.30 -23.23 -7.25
C PHE A 122 -0.26 -23.14 -5.72
N ASP A 123 -1.17 -23.83 -5.00
CA ASP A 123 -1.33 -23.70 -3.54
C ASP A 123 -1.47 -22.24 -3.07
N ALA A 124 -2.12 -21.41 -3.88
CA ALA A 124 -2.21 -19.98 -3.70
C ALA A 124 -3.66 -19.48 -3.70
N THR A 125 -3.88 -18.28 -3.21
CA THR A 125 -5.14 -17.53 -3.35
C THR A 125 -4.84 -16.02 -3.40
N TYR A 126 -5.88 -15.19 -3.50
CA TYR A 126 -5.76 -13.74 -3.50
C TYR A 126 -6.33 -13.13 -2.22
N ILE A 127 -5.78 -11.98 -1.81
CA ILE A 127 -6.33 -11.14 -0.74
C ILE A 127 -6.61 -9.75 -1.31
N LEU A 128 -7.79 -9.21 -1.00
CA LEU A 128 -8.16 -7.84 -1.28
C LEU A 128 -7.89 -6.99 -0.03
N THR A 129 -6.83 -6.20 -0.06
CA THR A 129 -6.43 -5.35 1.07
C THR A 129 -5.51 -4.24 0.62
N GLY A 130 -5.56 -3.06 1.24
CA GLY A 130 -4.66 -1.97 0.83
C GLY A 130 -3.19 -2.33 1.00
N ILE A 131 -2.81 -2.95 2.13
CA ILE A 131 -1.47 -3.50 2.38
C ILE A 131 -1.64 -4.83 3.12
N LEU A 132 -1.02 -5.89 2.61
CA LEU A 132 -1.11 -7.23 3.19
C LEU A 132 -0.49 -7.25 4.60
N PRO A 133 -1.19 -7.70 5.66
CA PRO A 133 -0.63 -7.70 7.02
C PRO A 133 0.70 -8.47 7.15
N THR A 134 0.84 -9.58 6.42
CA THR A 134 2.04 -10.44 6.42
C THR A 134 3.14 -9.98 5.47
N ILE A 135 2.96 -8.88 4.72
CA ILE A 135 4.06 -8.35 3.90
C ILE A 135 5.18 -7.82 4.80
N GLN A 136 6.40 -8.05 4.35
CA GLN A 136 7.63 -7.66 5.04
C GLN A 136 8.56 -6.99 4.04
N LYS A 137 9.47 -6.14 4.54
CA LYS A 137 10.42 -5.38 3.72
C LYS A 137 11.15 -6.27 2.70
N PHE A 138 11.61 -7.45 3.10
CA PHE A 138 12.38 -8.35 2.23
C PHE A 138 11.56 -8.93 1.06
N HIS A 139 10.23 -8.90 1.11
CA HIS A 139 9.41 -9.27 -0.05
C HIS A 139 9.46 -8.21 -1.17
N LEU A 140 9.95 -7.01 -0.89
CA LEU A 140 9.97 -5.88 -1.84
C LEU A 140 11.36 -5.72 -2.47
N ASN A 141 12.07 -6.81 -2.73
CA ASN A 141 13.40 -6.81 -3.34
C ASN A 141 13.35 -6.88 -4.89
N HIS A 142 14.47 -6.55 -5.55
CA HIS A 142 14.54 -6.48 -7.02
C HIS A 142 14.20 -7.81 -7.73
N GLU A 143 14.45 -8.95 -7.09
CA GLU A 143 14.15 -10.29 -7.64
C GLU A 143 12.66 -10.53 -7.82
N ASN A 144 11.82 -9.81 -7.06
CA ASN A 144 10.37 -9.97 -7.08
C ASN A 144 9.67 -9.02 -8.07
N ILE A 145 10.42 -8.23 -8.84
CA ILE A 145 9.86 -7.39 -9.91
C ILE A 145 9.27 -8.28 -11.01
N THR A 146 8.10 -7.89 -11.52
CA THR A 146 7.53 -8.55 -12.70
C THR A 146 8.47 -8.37 -13.90
N PRO A 147 8.85 -9.45 -14.60
CA PRO A 147 9.85 -9.38 -15.67
C PRO A 147 9.29 -8.77 -16.97
N ARG A 148 8.92 -7.48 -16.94
CA ARG A 148 8.55 -6.67 -18.11
C ARG A 148 9.50 -5.49 -18.22
N GLU A 149 10.01 -5.23 -19.42
CA GLU A 149 10.98 -4.15 -19.70
C GLU A 149 10.55 -2.79 -19.17
N ARG A 150 9.26 -2.45 -19.32
CA ARG A 150 8.68 -1.20 -18.81
C ARG A 150 8.88 -0.96 -17.32
N TYR A 151 8.82 -2.03 -16.51
CA TYR A 151 8.93 -1.91 -15.05
C TYR A 151 10.39 -1.67 -14.64
N TYR A 152 11.34 -2.38 -15.25
CA TYR A 152 12.75 -2.10 -15.06
C TYR A 152 13.11 -0.68 -15.51
N ALA A 153 12.66 -0.27 -16.71
CA ALA A 153 12.90 1.07 -17.23
C ALA A 153 12.40 2.17 -16.29
N LEU A 154 11.19 1.99 -15.72
CA LEU A 154 10.59 2.92 -14.76
C LEU A 154 11.40 2.99 -13.47
N LEU A 155 11.68 1.85 -12.83
CA LEU A 155 12.40 1.80 -11.56
C LEU A 155 13.81 2.38 -11.67
N ASP A 156 14.51 2.06 -12.76
CA ASP A 156 15.83 2.61 -13.04
C ASP A 156 15.77 4.13 -13.28
N ALA A 157 14.75 4.63 -13.98
CA ALA A 157 14.58 6.07 -14.20
C ALA A 157 14.31 6.83 -12.90
N ILE A 158 13.51 6.25 -11.99
CA ILE A 158 13.25 6.81 -10.65
C ILE A 158 14.54 6.78 -9.80
N LYS A 159 15.29 5.68 -9.84
CA LYS A 159 16.56 5.56 -9.12
C LYS A 159 17.62 6.56 -9.62
N GLN A 160 17.68 6.80 -10.93
CA GLN A 160 18.53 7.83 -11.52
C GLN A 160 18.13 9.23 -11.07
N LEU A 161 16.83 9.55 -10.98
CA LEU A 161 16.37 10.82 -10.41
C LEU A 161 16.79 10.99 -8.95
N ASN A 162 16.76 9.92 -8.17
CA ASN A 162 17.20 9.91 -6.78
C ASN A 162 18.74 9.85 -6.62
N LEU A 163 19.51 9.95 -7.72
CA LEU A 163 20.97 9.83 -7.74
C LEU A 163 21.48 8.52 -7.08
N GLY A 164 20.71 7.45 -7.16
CA GLY A 164 21.06 6.16 -6.56
C GLY A 164 20.99 6.12 -5.03
N LYS A 165 20.43 7.14 -4.36
CA LYS A 165 20.17 7.10 -2.91
C LYS A 165 19.07 6.10 -2.59
N ASP A 166 19.13 5.56 -1.37
CA ASP A 166 18.04 4.77 -0.80
C ASP A 166 16.80 5.64 -0.57
N PHE A 167 15.63 5.01 -0.68
CA PHE A 167 14.34 5.57 -0.32
C PHE A 167 14.14 5.42 1.19
N GLU A 168 13.68 6.49 1.84
CA GLU A 168 13.42 6.51 3.28
C GLU A 168 11.91 6.48 3.53
N LEU A 169 11.45 5.51 4.31
CA LEU A 169 10.10 5.49 4.87
C LEU A 169 10.17 5.91 6.34
N LYS A 170 9.43 6.99 6.66
CA LYS A 170 9.21 7.54 8.00
C LYS A 170 7.71 7.73 8.18
N ILE A 171 7.07 6.76 8.82
CA ILE A 171 5.62 6.76 9.03
C ILE A 171 5.36 6.58 10.53
N PHE A 172 4.52 7.47 11.06
CA PHE A 172 4.16 7.54 12.47
C PHE A 172 2.70 7.12 12.66
N GLY A 173 2.43 6.21 13.59
CA GLY A 173 1.09 5.87 14.05
C GLY A 173 1.10 5.43 15.51
N ILE A 174 0.43 4.32 15.84
CA ILE A 174 0.52 3.72 17.18
C ILE A 174 1.93 3.16 17.41
N ASP A 175 2.51 2.58 16.35
CA ASP A 175 3.91 2.24 16.27
C ASP A 175 4.62 3.23 15.32
N GLU A 176 5.95 3.16 15.27
CA GLU A 176 6.76 3.96 14.34
C GLU A 176 7.54 3.05 13.37
N LEU A 177 7.70 3.53 12.14
CA LEU A 177 8.46 2.86 11.09
C LEU A 177 9.49 3.83 10.50
N PHE A 178 10.76 3.49 10.69
CA PHE A 178 11.92 4.15 10.09
C PHE A 178 12.73 3.10 9.33
N VAL A 179 12.61 3.08 8.00
CA VAL A 179 13.35 2.11 7.18
C VAL A 179 13.92 2.75 5.93
N LYS A 180 15.11 2.27 5.55
CA LYS A 180 15.71 2.51 4.23
C LYS A 180 15.46 1.33 3.31
N HIS A 181 15.26 1.63 2.03
CA HIS A 181 15.09 0.63 0.98
C HIS A 181 15.79 1.08 -0.32
N ASN A 182 16.49 0.16 -0.98
CA ASN A 182 17.33 0.47 -2.14
C ASN A 182 16.59 0.46 -3.50
N SER A 183 15.27 0.27 -3.45
CA SER A 183 14.41 0.10 -4.62
C SER A 183 13.07 0.82 -4.43
N PRO A 184 12.50 1.45 -5.50
CA PRO A 184 11.16 2.01 -5.47
C PRO A 184 10.05 0.95 -5.38
N LEU A 185 10.39 -0.35 -5.49
CA LEU A 185 9.46 -1.48 -5.37
C LEU A 185 8.67 -1.50 -4.06
N LEU A 186 9.05 -0.70 -3.05
CA LEU A 186 8.20 -0.40 -1.90
C LEU A 186 6.75 -0.07 -2.31
N GLU A 187 6.54 0.58 -3.45
CA GLU A 187 5.19 0.89 -3.95
C GLU A 187 4.32 -0.35 -4.15
N ALA A 188 4.90 -1.52 -4.47
CA ALA A 188 4.16 -2.74 -4.76
C ALA A 188 3.51 -3.38 -3.51
N ALA A 189 3.81 -2.87 -2.33
CA ALA A 189 3.06 -3.24 -1.13
C ALA A 189 1.61 -2.76 -1.16
N ASN A 190 1.33 -1.72 -1.96
CA ASN A 190 0.03 -1.09 -2.07
C ASN A 190 -0.83 -1.82 -3.10
N THR A 191 -2.08 -2.12 -2.75
CA THR A 191 -3.10 -2.48 -3.76
C THR A 191 -4.33 -1.58 -3.65
N SER A 192 -4.86 -1.19 -4.80
CA SER A 192 -5.90 -0.18 -4.92
C SER A 192 -7.18 -0.67 -5.62
N TRP A 193 -8.26 0.08 -5.40
CA TRP A 193 -9.53 -0.05 -6.10
C TRP A 193 -9.79 1.26 -6.84
N GLN A 194 -9.31 1.34 -8.07
CA GLN A 194 -9.35 2.58 -8.84
C GLN A 194 -10.72 2.70 -9.51
N VAL A 195 -11.42 3.82 -9.30
CA VAL A 195 -12.78 4.04 -9.83
C VAL A 195 -12.75 5.21 -10.80
N HIS A 196 -13.24 4.99 -12.02
CA HIS A 196 -13.27 5.99 -13.07
C HIS A 196 -14.68 6.52 -13.23
N LEU A 197 -14.81 7.84 -13.40
CA LEU A 197 -16.05 8.50 -13.78
C LEU A 197 -15.82 9.32 -15.05
N GLN A 198 -16.53 8.99 -16.13
CA GLN A 198 -16.58 9.82 -17.32
C GLN A 198 -17.31 11.13 -17.02
N CYS A 199 -16.70 12.24 -17.44
CA CYS A 199 -17.20 13.59 -17.23
C CYS A 199 -17.26 14.30 -18.58
N GLU A 200 -18.26 15.15 -18.76
CA GLU A 200 -18.32 16.03 -19.92
C GLU A 200 -17.17 17.05 -19.84
N ALA A 201 -16.64 17.44 -21.00
CA ALA A 201 -15.52 18.39 -21.06
C ALA A 201 -15.89 19.74 -20.42
N SER A 202 -17.12 20.22 -20.66
CA SER A 202 -17.67 21.46 -20.11
C SER A 202 -17.84 21.46 -18.59
N GLU A 203 -18.06 20.29 -17.98
CA GLU A 203 -18.23 20.14 -16.53
C GLU A 203 -16.97 19.65 -15.81
N TYR A 204 -15.87 19.41 -16.54
CA TYR A 204 -14.72 18.68 -16.00
C TYR A 204 -14.12 19.37 -14.77
N VAL A 205 -13.95 20.69 -14.82
CA VAL A 205 -13.38 21.49 -13.72
C VAL A 205 -14.20 21.32 -12.44
N LYS A 206 -15.50 21.52 -12.56
CA LYS A 206 -16.45 21.36 -11.46
C LYS A 206 -16.38 19.95 -10.86
N MET A 207 -16.41 18.93 -11.71
CA MET A 207 -16.37 17.54 -11.27
C MET A 207 -15.03 17.19 -10.61
N TYR A 208 -13.90 17.68 -11.13
CA TYR A 208 -12.59 17.46 -10.55
C TYR A 208 -12.46 18.09 -9.15
N ASN A 209 -12.93 19.33 -8.99
CA ASN A 209 -12.92 20.02 -7.71
C ASN A 209 -13.83 19.32 -6.67
N ILE A 210 -14.97 18.78 -7.10
CA ILE A 210 -15.81 17.93 -6.23
C ILE A 210 -15.08 16.63 -5.86
N ALA A 211 -14.35 16.01 -6.79
CA ALA A 211 -13.54 14.82 -6.48
C ALA A 211 -12.47 15.11 -5.42
N GLN A 212 -11.81 16.26 -5.51
CA GLN A 212 -10.85 16.72 -4.50
C GLN A 212 -11.53 16.94 -3.14
N THR A 213 -12.72 17.54 -3.13
CA THR A 213 -13.50 17.77 -1.91
C THR A 213 -13.88 16.45 -1.23
N LEU A 214 -14.26 15.44 -2.01
CA LEU A 214 -14.68 14.13 -1.52
C LEU A 214 -13.54 13.18 -1.15
N ALA A 215 -12.29 13.49 -1.50
CA ALA A 215 -11.15 12.60 -1.28
C ALA A 215 -10.94 12.23 0.20
N GLY A 216 -11.01 13.21 1.12
CA GLY A 216 -10.88 12.95 2.56
C GLY A 216 -11.98 12.05 3.14
N PRO A 217 -13.27 12.39 2.98
CA PRO A 217 -14.36 11.56 3.49
C PRO A 217 -14.41 10.15 2.88
N THR A 218 -14.13 10.03 1.57
CA THR A 218 -14.12 8.72 0.90
C THR A 218 -12.94 7.86 1.34
N MET A 219 -11.76 8.46 1.55
CA MET A 219 -10.62 7.79 2.17
C MET A 219 -10.98 7.24 3.56
N ALA A 220 -11.55 8.10 4.41
CA ALA A 220 -11.82 7.78 5.80
C ALA A 220 -12.73 6.56 5.98
N ILE A 221 -13.80 6.47 5.18
CA ILE A 221 -14.74 5.34 5.22
C ILE A 221 -14.19 4.07 4.56
N ALA A 222 -13.28 4.21 3.60
CA ALA A 222 -12.73 3.11 2.84
C ALA A 222 -11.44 2.51 3.44
N ALA A 223 -10.78 3.23 4.36
CA ALA A 223 -9.45 2.88 4.87
C ALA A 223 -9.29 1.39 5.22
N ASN A 224 -8.21 0.78 4.70
CA ASN A 224 -7.98 -0.66 4.74
C ASN A 224 -6.47 -1.03 4.67
N SER A 225 -5.56 -0.20 5.20
CA SER A 225 -4.12 -0.52 5.26
C SER A 225 -3.41 0.00 6.53
N PRO A 226 -3.84 -0.42 7.74
CA PRO A 226 -3.27 0.07 8.99
C PRO A 226 -1.92 -0.56 9.37
N LEU A 227 -1.50 -1.61 8.67
CA LEU A 227 -0.32 -2.41 9.02
C LEU A 227 0.71 -2.35 7.89
N VAL A 228 1.93 -1.92 8.19
CA VAL A 228 3.07 -1.98 7.26
C VAL A 228 4.22 -2.66 7.97
N PHE A 229 4.70 -3.79 7.42
CA PHE A 229 5.78 -4.60 8.02
C PHE A 229 5.51 -4.95 9.49
N GLY A 230 4.25 -5.23 9.81
CA GLY A 230 3.80 -5.55 11.16
C GLY A 230 3.67 -4.38 12.14
N LYS A 231 3.89 -3.13 11.69
CA LYS A 231 3.73 -1.91 12.51
C LYS A 231 2.35 -1.30 12.29
N ARG A 232 1.68 -0.89 13.37
CA ARG A 232 0.38 -0.19 13.37
C ARG A 232 0.59 1.30 13.08
N LEU A 233 0.29 1.71 11.86
CA LEU A 233 0.59 3.05 11.35
C LEU A 233 -0.70 3.83 11.08
N TRP A 234 -0.81 4.48 9.92
CA TRP A 234 -2.01 5.23 9.52
C TRP A 234 -3.11 4.26 9.13
N HIS A 235 -4.38 4.61 9.36
CA HIS A 235 -5.52 3.77 8.95
C HIS A 235 -5.47 3.44 7.44
N GLU A 236 -4.99 4.38 6.63
CA GLU A 236 -4.59 4.15 5.24
C GLU A 236 -3.11 4.51 5.03
N SER A 237 -2.22 3.58 5.35
CA SER A 237 -0.77 3.78 5.21
C SER A 237 -0.28 3.77 3.76
N ARG A 238 -1.09 3.29 2.80
CA ARG A 238 -0.75 3.39 1.37
C ARG A 238 -0.42 4.81 0.94
N ILE A 239 -1.06 5.81 1.53
CA ILE A 239 -0.85 7.23 1.17
C ILE A 239 0.58 7.65 1.49
N ALA A 240 0.98 7.49 2.75
CA ALA A 240 2.33 7.80 3.18
C ALA A 240 3.37 6.90 2.50
N MET A 241 3.07 5.60 2.35
CA MET A 241 3.98 4.64 1.74
C MET A 241 4.25 4.98 0.27
N PHE A 242 3.22 5.28 -0.51
CA PHE A 242 3.37 5.61 -1.93
C PHE A 242 4.08 6.96 -2.11
N GLU A 243 3.70 7.98 -1.33
CA GLU A 243 4.34 9.30 -1.38
C GLU A 243 5.84 9.23 -1.09
N GLN A 244 6.25 8.44 -0.10
CA GLN A 244 7.65 8.33 0.32
C GLN A 244 8.46 7.32 -0.52
N ALA A 245 7.84 6.24 -1.01
CA ALA A 245 8.49 5.25 -1.87
C ALA A 245 8.95 5.83 -3.23
N LEU A 246 8.28 6.88 -3.71
CA LEU A 246 8.59 7.56 -4.96
C LEU A 246 9.14 8.99 -4.75
N ASP A 247 9.51 9.33 -3.52
CA ASP A 247 10.03 10.66 -3.21
C ASP A 247 11.48 10.80 -3.72
N THR A 248 11.65 11.60 -4.78
CA THR A 248 12.96 11.94 -5.33
C THR A 248 13.45 13.32 -4.89
N ARG A 249 12.76 13.97 -3.93
CA ARG A 249 13.15 15.28 -3.43
C ARG A 249 14.44 15.19 -2.63
N ARG A 250 15.16 16.30 -2.59
CA ARG A 250 16.42 16.42 -1.85
C ARG A 250 16.23 17.27 -0.61
N THR A 251 16.69 16.74 0.53
CA THR A 251 17.00 17.58 1.69
C THR A 251 18.23 18.41 1.34
N ASN A 252 18.07 19.72 1.31
CA ASN A 252 19.14 20.69 1.09
C ASN A 252 19.17 21.66 2.28
N GLU A 253 20.29 22.35 2.50
CA GLU A 253 20.41 23.39 3.54
C GLU A 253 19.50 24.60 3.26
N HIS A 254 19.02 24.76 2.04
CA HIS A 254 18.13 25.85 1.64
C HIS A 254 16.67 25.38 1.55
N MET A 255 15.74 26.29 1.87
CA MET A 255 14.28 26.08 1.85
C MET A 255 13.67 25.99 0.43
N ARG A 256 14.41 25.44 -0.54
CA ARG A 256 13.90 25.27 -1.91
C ARG A 256 12.87 24.14 -1.93
N GLU A 257 11.61 24.50 -2.17
CA GLU A 257 10.53 23.52 -2.30
C GLU A 257 10.62 22.73 -3.62
N GLN A 258 10.42 21.42 -3.53
CA GLN A 258 10.30 20.52 -4.67
C GLN A 258 8.98 19.77 -4.59
N ALA A 259 8.31 19.58 -5.72
CA ALA A 259 7.09 18.78 -5.81
C ALA A 259 7.40 17.28 -5.80
N THR A 260 6.55 16.50 -5.14
CA THR A 260 6.54 15.03 -5.24
C THR A 260 5.72 14.60 -6.44
N ARG A 261 6.13 13.51 -7.09
CA ARG A 261 5.34 12.91 -8.20
C ARG A 261 4.03 12.33 -7.72
N VAL A 262 3.99 11.84 -6.49
CA VAL A 262 2.73 11.43 -5.83
C VAL A 262 2.17 12.65 -5.10
N SER A 263 0.95 13.07 -5.42
CA SER A 263 0.40 14.27 -4.81
C SER A 263 -1.12 14.33 -4.76
N PHE A 264 -1.63 15.09 -3.79
CA PHE A 264 -3.04 15.49 -3.71
C PHE A 264 -3.40 16.58 -4.72
N GLY A 265 -2.44 17.47 -5.04
CA GLY A 265 -2.67 18.73 -5.73
C GLY A 265 -2.24 19.91 -4.86
N ARG A 266 -2.18 21.10 -5.47
CA ARG A 266 -1.71 22.33 -4.80
C ARG A 266 -2.78 23.40 -4.68
N ASP A 267 -3.69 23.44 -5.64
CA ASP A 267 -4.78 24.40 -5.68
C ASP A 267 -5.98 23.82 -6.42
N TRP A 268 -7.07 24.59 -6.46
CA TRP A 268 -8.23 24.32 -7.28
C TRP A 268 -7.91 24.33 -8.77
N LEU A 269 -8.69 23.57 -9.53
CA LEU A 269 -8.72 23.69 -10.98
C LEU A 269 -9.65 24.86 -11.35
N ASP A 270 -9.24 25.77 -12.23
CA ASP A 270 -10.01 27.00 -12.48
C ASP A 270 -10.73 26.98 -13.84
N ASN A 271 -10.00 26.86 -14.94
CA ASN A 271 -10.54 27.04 -16.29
C ASN A 271 -10.55 25.75 -17.11
N SER A 272 -9.50 24.92 -17.00
CA SER A 272 -9.36 23.76 -17.87
C SER A 272 -8.54 22.63 -17.26
N ILE A 273 -8.90 21.39 -17.61
CA ILE A 273 -8.08 20.18 -17.38
C ILE A 273 -6.62 20.35 -17.84
N LEU A 274 -6.38 21.19 -18.86
CA LEU A 274 -5.03 21.48 -19.36
C LEU A 274 -4.12 22.09 -18.29
N GLU A 275 -4.66 22.78 -17.28
CA GLU A 275 -3.85 23.32 -16.18
C GLU A 275 -3.10 22.21 -15.44
N ILE A 276 -3.75 21.06 -15.23
CA ILE A 276 -3.12 19.91 -14.58
C ILE A 276 -1.95 19.38 -15.43
N TYR A 277 -2.20 19.16 -16.72
CA TYR A 277 -1.16 18.65 -17.61
C TYR A 277 -0.01 19.63 -17.80
N LYS A 278 -0.31 20.94 -18.00
CA LYS A 278 0.70 22.00 -18.12
C LYS A 278 1.50 22.13 -16.82
N GLU A 279 0.85 22.03 -15.65
CA GLU A 279 1.54 21.99 -14.35
C GLU A 279 2.51 20.80 -14.28
N ASP A 280 2.02 19.59 -14.54
CA ASP A 280 2.82 18.37 -14.38
C ASP A 280 4.03 18.35 -15.33
N ILE A 281 3.84 18.75 -16.60
CA ILE A 281 4.91 18.86 -17.59
C ILE A 281 5.96 19.90 -17.19
N SER A 282 5.53 21.03 -16.61
CA SER A 282 6.44 22.10 -16.18
C SER A 282 7.28 21.71 -14.95
N ARG A 283 6.73 20.84 -14.08
CA ARG A 283 7.36 20.47 -12.80
C ARG A 283 8.20 19.21 -12.88
N PHE A 284 7.79 18.24 -13.68
CA PHE A 284 8.37 16.90 -13.66
C PHE A 284 9.13 16.58 -14.93
N LYS A 285 10.36 16.12 -14.77
CA LYS A 285 11.17 15.60 -15.89
C LYS A 285 10.47 14.39 -16.50
N VAL A 286 10.48 14.26 -17.82
CA VAL A 286 10.04 13.03 -18.49
C VAL A 286 10.98 11.88 -18.12
N LEU A 287 10.42 10.73 -17.74
CA LEU A 287 11.14 9.53 -17.33
C LEU A 287 11.29 8.49 -18.44
N LEU A 288 10.22 8.28 -19.18
CA LEU A 288 10.09 7.21 -20.16
C LEU A 288 9.81 7.81 -21.54
N SER A 289 10.21 7.07 -22.55
CA SER A 289 9.92 7.35 -23.95
C SER A 289 9.11 6.20 -24.55
N THR A 290 8.44 6.48 -25.65
CA THR A 290 7.79 5.48 -26.51
C THR A 290 7.95 5.90 -27.95
N GLU A 291 7.82 4.96 -28.87
CA GLU A 291 7.77 5.27 -30.29
C GLU A 291 6.42 5.90 -30.63
N VAL A 292 6.46 7.02 -31.34
CA VAL A 292 5.27 7.76 -31.77
C VAL A 292 5.13 7.53 -33.26
N GLU A 293 4.13 6.74 -33.66
CA GLU A 293 3.90 6.36 -35.06
C GLU A 293 3.42 7.54 -35.92
N GLU A 294 2.49 8.34 -35.39
CA GLU A 294 1.95 9.53 -36.06
C GLU A 294 1.98 10.76 -35.14
N ASP A 295 2.34 11.91 -35.71
CA ASP A 295 2.32 13.19 -34.98
C ASP A 295 0.87 13.65 -34.74
N SER A 296 0.55 13.90 -33.47
CA SER A 296 -0.81 14.24 -33.05
C SER A 296 -1.34 15.54 -33.62
N TRP A 297 -0.48 16.51 -33.96
CA TRP A 297 -0.90 17.77 -34.57
C TRP A 297 -1.21 17.59 -36.06
N GLU A 298 -0.42 16.77 -36.76
CA GLU A 298 -0.73 16.38 -38.14
C GLU A 298 -2.03 15.57 -38.25
N MET A 299 -2.37 14.75 -37.25
CA MET A 299 -3.67 14.06 -37.17
C MET A 299 -4.83 15.05 -37.04
N ILE A 300 -4.70 16.07 -36.18
CA ILE A 300 -5.72 17.12 -36.01
C ILE A 300 -5.96 17.86 -37.33
N LYS A 301 -4.90 18.22 -38.06
CA LYS A 301 -5.02 18.86 -39.40
C LYS A 301 -5.77 17.98 -40.42
N LYS A 302 -5.73 16.66 -40.24
CA LYS A 302 -6.47 15.67 -41.06
C LYS A 302 -7.85 15.34 -40.49
N ASN A 303 -8.32 16.08 -39.49
CA ASN A 303 -9.57 15.85 -38.78
C ASN A 303 -9.68 14.44 -38.17
N LYS A 304 -8.56 13.90 -37.67
CA LYS A 304 -8.48 12.60 -36.99
C LYS A 304 -8.17 12.83 -35.51
N VAL A 305 -8.82 12.04 -34.64
CA VAL A 305 -8.60 12.06 -33.19
C VAL A 305 -7.26 11.35 -32.87
N PRO A 306 -6.28 12.04 -32.26
CA PRO A 306 -5.03 11.41 -31.83
C PRO A 306 -5.18 10.67 -30.49
N GLU A 307 -4.38 9.62 -30.29
CA GLU A 307 -4.30 8.85 -29.04
C GLU A 307 -3.58 9.59 -27.90
N LEU A 308 -2.85 10.67 -28.23
CA LEU A 308 -2.06 11.48 -27.29
C LEU A 308 -1.05 10.65 -26.49
N THR A 309 -0.34 9.75 -27.17
CA THR A 309 0.50 8.71 -26.56
C THR A 309 1.59 9.30 -25.67
N SER A 310 2.26 10.38 -26.08
CA SER A 310 3.34 11.00 -25.30
C SER A 310 2.80 11.64 -24.02
N LEU A 311 1.63 12.28 -24.09
CA LEU A 311 0.92 12.79 -22.92
C LEU A 311 0.55 11.66 -21.95
N LEU A 312 -0.04 10.57 -22.46
CA LEU A 312 -0.45 9.43 -21.62
C LEU A 312 0.75 8.75 -20.96
N VAL A 313 1.88 8.62 -21.66
CA VAL A 313 3.13 8.07 -21.08
C VAL A 313 3.65 8.99 -19.98
N HIS A 314 3.67 10.31 -20.19
CA HIS A 314 4.11 11.24 -19.15
C HIS A 314 3.18 11.24 -17.93
N ASN A 315 1.86 11.32 -18.15
CA ASN A 315 0.82 11.24 -17.11
C ASN A 315 0.87 9.91 -16.35
N GLY A 316 1.32 8.83 -16.99
CA GLY A 316 1.57 7.53 -16.35
C GLY A 316 2.72 7.52 -15.35
N THR A 317 3.55 8.57 -15.30
CA THR A 317 4.71 8.72 -14.41
C THR A 317 4.55 9.84 -13.36
N VAL A 318 3.35 10.42 -13.28
CA VAL A 318 2.94 11.41 -12.29
C VAL A 318 1.65 10.90 -11.63
N TYR A 319 1.66 10.77 -10.32
CA TYR A 319 0.67 9.98 -9.57
C TYR A 319 -0.21 10.90 -8.72
N ARG A 320 -1.24 11.49 -9.34
CA ARG A 320 -2.26 12.27 -8.61
C ARG A 320 -3.32 11.36 -8.01
N TRP A 321 -3.75 11.60 -6.77
CA TRP A 321 -4.79 10.79 -6.11
C TRP A 321 -6.15 10.84 -6.83
N ASN A 322 -6.51 12.00 -7.39
CA ASN A 322 -7.52 12.13 -8.43
C ASN A 322 -6.81 12.46 -9.75
N ARG A 323 -6.75 11.50 -10.67
CA ARG A 323 -5.97 11.61 -11.90
C ARG A 323 -6.86 11.95 -13.11
N PRO A 324 -6.50 12.98 -13.91
CA PRO A 324 -7.16 13.19 -15.18
C PRO A 324 -6.78 12.10 -16.18
N GLN A 325 -7.78 11.62 -16.91
CA GLN A 325 -7.63 10.58 -17.90
C GLN A 325 -8.29 10.98 -19.22
N PHE A 326 -7.56 10.74 -20.30
CA PHE A 326 -8.04 10.80 -21.67
C PHE A 326 -8.24 9.38 -22.19
N GLY A 327 -9.19 9.21 -23.10
CA GLY A 327 -9.38 7.95 -23.82
C GLY A 327 -10.26 8.17 -25.05
N ILE A 328 -10.32 7.16 -25.92
CA ILE A 328 -11.16 7.17 -27.10
C ILE A 328 -12.23 6.10 -26.95
N SER A 329 -13.49 6.49 -27.12
CA SER A 329 -14.64 5.60 -27.09
C SER A 329 -14.69 4.72 -28.34
N LYS A 330 -15.42 3.60 -28.30
CA LYS A 330 -15.50 2.68 -29.46
C LYS A 330 -16.08 3.32 -30.72
N ASN A 331 -16.80 4.43 -30.58
CA ASN A 331 -17.33 5.24 -31.68
C ASN A 331 -16.28 6.20 -32.28
N GLY A 332 -15.03 6.17 -31.80
CA GLY A 332 -13.94 7.03 -32.26
C GLY A 332 -13.90 8.41 -31.61
N GLN A 333 -14.85 8.76 -30.73
CA GLN A 333 -14.86 10.05 -30.05
C GLN A 333 -13.96 10.05 -28.81
N PRO A 334 -13.17 11.13 -28.57
CA PRO A 334 -12.43 11.27 -27.34
C PRO A 334 -13.37 11.50 -26.15
N HIS A 335 -12.97 11.06 -24.96
CA HIS A 335 -13.71 11.26 -23.72
C HIS A 335 -12.76 11.55 -22.55
N LEU A 336 -13.28 12.25 -21.54
CA LEU A 336 -12.54 12.57 -20.32
C LEU A 336 -13.05 11.78 -19.13
N ARG A 337 -12.14 11.37 -18.26
CA ARG A 337 -12.47 10.70 -17.01
C ARG A 337 -11.68 11.29 -15.84
N ILE A 338 -12.28 11.18 -14.67
CA ILE A 338 -11.58 11.32 -13.39
C ILE A 338 -11.36 9.92 -12.87
N GLU A 339 -10.10 9.55 -12.64
CA GLU A 339 -9.73 8.32 -11.98
C GLU A 339 -9.46 8.61 -10.50
N ASN A 340 -10.32 8.06 -9.65
CA ASN A 340 -10.17 8.08 -8.20
C ASN A 340 -9.26 6.91 -7.77
N ARG A 341 -8.04 7.24 -7.34
CA ARG A 341 -7.01 6.29 -6.88
C ARG A 341 -6.89 6.22 -5.35
N VAL A 342 -7.75 6.95 -4.64
CA VAL A 342 -7.78 7.08 -3.18
C VAL A 342 -8.16 5.74 -2.54
N LEU A 343 -9.11 5.02 -3.13
CA LEU A 343 -9.73 3.86 -2.50
C LEU A 343 -8.78 2.64 -2.47
N PRO A 344 -8.63 1.96 -1.31
CA PRO A 344 -7.88 0.71 -1.21
C PRO A 344 -8.69 -0.47 -1.77
N ALA A 345 -8.01 -1.55 -2.15
CA ALA A 345 -8.66 -2.81 -2.44
C ALA A 345 -9.34 -3.40 -1.19
N GLY A 346 -10.48 -4.09 -1.41
CA GLY A 346 -11.15 -4.89 -0.39
C GLY A 346 -11.85 -4.12 0.74
N PRO A 347 -12.07 -4.76 1.90
CA PRO A 347 -11.72 -6.15 2.22
C PRO A 347 -12.66 -7.19 1.59
N THR A 348 -13.78 -6.76 1.00
CA THR A 348 -14.69 -7.61 0.21
C THR A 348 -15.22 -6.89 -1.02
N VAL A 349 -15.77 -7.65 -1.98
CA VAL A 349 -16.40 -7.08 -3.18
C VAL A 349 -17.57 -6.14 -2.81
N PRO A 350 -18.47 -6.47 -1.87
CA PRO A 350 -19.50 -5.52 -1.42
C PRO A 350 -18.95 -4.26 -0.77
N ASP A 351 -17.86 -4.33 0.00
CA ASP A 351 -17.27 -3.15 0.64
C ASP A 351 -16.67 -2.18 -0.39
N GLN A 352 -15.89 -2.69 -1.34
CA GLN A 352 -15.29 -1.86 -2.40
C GLN A 352 -16.34 -1.31 -3.37
N MET A 353 -17.38 -2.09 -3.69
CA MET A 353 -18.53 -1.59 -4.46
C MET A 353 -19.30 -0.52 -3.68
N ALA A 354 -19.50 -0.70 -2.37
CA ALA A 354 -20.12 0.31 -1.54
C ALA A 354 -19.31 1.61 -1.48
N ASN A 355 -17.97 1.53 -1.45
CA ASN A 355 -17.09 2.70 -1.54
C ASN A 355 -17.25 3.42 -2.88
N ALA A 356 -17.23 2.68 -3.99
CA ALA A 356 -17.39 3.24 -5.34
C ALA A 356 -18.75 3.91 -5.52
N VAL A 357 -19.84 3.23 -5.16
CA VAL A 357 -21.21 3.75 -5.30
C VAL A 357 -21.43 4.98 -4.42
N PHE A 358 -20.87 4.98 -3.21
CA PHE A 358 -20.91 6.15 -2.34
C PHE A 358 -20.24 7.36 -2.99
N TRP A 359 -19.00 7.20 -3.48
CA TRP A 359 -18.27 8.27 -4.15
C TRP A 359 -18.98 8.74 -5.43
N LEU A 360 -19.34 7.82 -6.34
CA LEU A 360 -20.01 8.14 -7.61
C LEU A 360 -21.34 8.88 -7.37
N GLY A 361 -22.14 8.41 -6.42
CA GLY A 361 -23.37 9.09 -6.01
C GLY A 361 -23.08 10.47 -5.44
N ALA A 362 -22.10 10.60 -4.55
CA ALA A 362 -21.76 11.86 -3.90
C ALA A 362 -21.22 12.88 -4.92
N MET A 363 -20.45 12.44 -5.92
CA MET A 363 -19.99 13.27 -7.04
C MET A 363 -21.19 13.91 -7.75
N LYS A 364 -22.17 13.10 -8.17
CA LYS A 364 -23.36 13.60 -8.88
C LYS A 364 -24.29 14.43 -7.99
N GLY A 365 -24.46 14.03 -6.74
CA GLY A 365 -25.26 14.77 -5.75
C GLY A 365 -24.67 16.14 -5.43
N MET A 366 -23.36 16.21 -5.19
CA MET A 366 -22.66 17.47 -4.95
C MET A 366 -22.64 18.33 -6.21
N ALA A 367 -22.44 17.77 -7.40
CA ALA A 367 -22.46 18.54 -8.64
C ALA A 367 -23.80 19.24 -8.87
N LYS A 368 -24.90 18.63 -8.43
CA LYS A 368 -26.22 19.26 -8.50
C LYS A 368 -26.41 20.37 -7.45
N ASN A 369 -25.93 20.16 -6.23
CA ASN A 369 -26.17 21.06 -5.09
C ASN A 369 -25.13 22.18 -4.95
N TYR A 370 -23.94 22.02 -5.53
CA TYR A 370 -22.83 22.96 -5.47
C TYR A 370 -22.33 23.26 -6.89
N PRO A 371 -22.88 24.29 -7.55
CA PRO A 371 -22.40 24.72 -8.86
C PRO A 371 -20.91 25.10 -8.83
N ASP A 372 -20.47 25.72 -7.74
CA ASP A 372 -19.10 26.13 -7.50
C ASP A 372 -18.69 25.79 -6.05
N ILE A 373 -17.95 24.70 -5.90
CA ILE A 373 -17.48 24.21 -4.60
C ILE A 373 -16.31 25.02 -4.04
N GLN A 374 -15.57 25.73 -4.91
CA GLN A 374 -14.37 26.49 -4.53
C GLN A 374 -14.72 27.63 -3.56
N LYS A 375 -15.91 28.21 -3.74
CA LYS A 375 -16.45 29.27 -2.88
C LYS A 375 -17.00 28.78 -1.54
N LYS A 376 -17.01 27.45 -1.30
CA LYS A 376 -17.66 26.83 -0.14
C LYS A 376 -16.67 26.25 0.85
N ILE A 377 -15.44 25.99 0.44
CA ILE A 377 -14.40 25.41 1.28
C ILE A 377 -13.03 25.79 0.74
N ASP A 378 -12.06 26.01 1.63
CA ASP A 378 -10.71 26.33 1.22
C ASP A 378 -9.95 25.07 0.76
N PHE A 379 -9.10 25.20 -0.27
CA PHE A 379 -8.31 24.07 -0.77
C PHE A 379 -7.39 23.48 0.31
N SER A 380 -6.83 24.33 1.18
CA SER A 380 -5.98 23.90 2.30
C SER A 380 -6.74 23.01 3.29
N ALA A 381 -8.02 23.28 3.53
CA ALA A 381 -8.88 22.45 4.35
C ALA A 381 -9.11 21.06 3.71
N LEU A 382 -9.23 20.98 2.38
CA LEU A 382 -9.34 19.69 1.70
C LEU A 382 -8.09 18.84 1.86
N LYS A 383 -6.92 19.44 1.66
CA LYS A 383 -5.63 18.77 1.80
C LYS A 383 -5.41 18.29 3.25
N ASP A 384 -5.75 19.12 4.23
CA ASP A 384 -5.71 18.74 5.64
C ASP A 384 -6.70 17.60 5.97
N ASN A 385 -7.95 17.69 5.49
CA ASN A 385 -8.94 16.63 5.64
C ASN A 385 -8.48 15.31 5.00
N PHE A 386 -7.83 15.36 3.83
CA PHE A 386 -7.28 14.18 3.18
C PHE A 386 -6.22 13.50 4.05
N GLY A 387 -5.26 14.29 4.58
CA GLY A 387 -4.24 13.78 5.50
C GLY A 387 -4.84 13.21 6.80
N LYS A 388 -5.82 13.90 7.40
CA LYS A 388 -6.54 13.43 8.59
C LYS A 388 -7.33 12.16 8.33
N GLY A 389 -8.02 12.07 7.18
CA GLY A 389 -8.77 10.90 6.77
C GLY A 389 -7.89 9.69 6.54
N ALA A 390 -6.70 9.87 5.94
CA ALA A 390 -5.72 8.80 5.78
C ALA A 390 -5.14 8.33 7.14
N ARG A 391 -4.81 9.27 8.03
CA ARG A 391 -4.22 8.96 9.36
C ARG A 391 -5.21 8.26 10.29
N PHE A 392 -6.39 8.84 10.47
CA PHE A 392 -7.33 8.48 11.54
C PHE A 392 -8.60 7.78 11.04
N GLY A 393 -8.79 7.65 9.72
CA GLY A 393 -9.97 7.02 9.15
C GLY A 393 -11.27 7.63 9.68
N LEU A 394 -12.18 6.79 10.16
CA LEU A 394 -13.48 7.20 10.73
C LEU A 394 -13.39 7.93 12.08
N GLN A 395 -12.20 8.12 12.65
CA GLN A 395 -11.97 8.87 13.89
C GLN A 395 -11.56 10.33 13.64
N ALA A 396 -11.54 10.77 12.37
CA ALA A 396 -11.10 12.11 12.00
C ALA A 396 -12.17 13.21 12.19
N ASP A 397 -11.71 14.42 12.53
CA ASP A 397 -12.51 15.66 12.50
C ASP A 397 -12.07 16.58 11.35
N PHE A 398 -13.03 16.96 10.51
CA PHE A 398 -12.79 17.75 9.31
C PHE A 398 -13.21 19.21 9.45
N THR A 399 -12.53 20.08 8.70
CA THR A 399 -13.06 21.41 8.36
C THR A 399 -13.84 21.25 7.07
N TRP A 400 -15.15 21.44 7.12
CA TRP A 400 -16.04 21.23 6.00
C TRP A 400 -16.60 22.55 5.44
N ILE A 401 -17.66 22.47 4.64
CA ILE A 401 -18.31 23.59 3.97
C ILE A 401 -18.60 24.74 4.95
N ASN A 402 -18.28 25.96 4.52
CA ASN A 402 -18.37 27.20 5.29
C ASN A 402 -17.59 27.14 6.60
N ASN A 403 -16.42 26.50 6.59
CA ASN A 403 -15.50 26.34 7.73
C ASN A 403 -16.10 25.62 8.96
N LYS A 404 -17.17 24.84 8.76
CA LYS A 404 -17.79 24.04 9.83
C LYS A 404 -16.88 22.90 10.26
N ARG A 405 -16.56 22.81 11.55
CA ARG A 405 -15.91 21.63 12.12
C ARG A 405 -16.93 20.51 12.30
N ILE A 406 -16.62 19.31 11.80
CA ILE A 406 -17.52 18.17 11.84
C ILE A 406 -16.76 16.84 11.93
N HIS A 407 -17.22 15.93 12.78
CA HIS A 407 -16.68 14.58 12.84
C HIS A 407 -17.05 13.81 11.56
N VAL A 408 -16.11 13.07 10.98
CA VAL A 408 -16.27 12.46 9.65
C VAL A 408 -17.47 11.50 9.58
N THR A 409 -17.78 10.77 10.65
CA THR A 409 -18.96 9.90 10.70
C THR A 409 -20.25 10.70 10.59
N ASP A 410 -20.31 11.86 11.23
CA ASP A 410 -21.48 12.73 11.20
C ASP A 410 -21.64 13.38 9.83
N LEU A 411 -20.52 13.82 9.23
CA LEU A 411 -20.49 14.33 7.86
C LEU A 411 -21.04 13.28 6.88
N ILE A 412 -20.52 12.05 6.93
CA ILE A 412 -20.94 10.99 6.02
C ILE A 412 -22.42 10.65 6.25
N LYS A 413 -22.85 10.50 7.51
CA LYS A 413 -24.22 10.10 7.85
C LYS A 413 -25.26 11.15 7.52
N LYS A 414 -24.99 12.41 7.88
CA LYS A 414 -25.97 13.50 7.84
C LYS A 414 -25.98 14.25 6.52
N GLU A 415 -24.85 14.33 5.81
CA GLU A 415 -24.72 15.15 4.60
C GLU A 415 -24.41 14.28 3.37
N LEU A 416 -23.34 13.46 3.40
CA LEU A 416 -22.86 12.79 2.18
C LEU A 416 -23.69 11.58 1.74
N ILE A 417 -24.21 10.75 2.66
CA ILE A 417 -25.12 9.65 2.28
C ILE A 417 -26.40 10.19 1.62
N PRO A 418 -27.06 11.24 2.17
CA PRO A 418 -28.20 11.88 1.50
C PRO A 418 -27.85 12.43 0.11
N LEU A 419 -26.75 13.18 -0.03
CA LEU A 419 -26.29 13.70 -1.33
C LEU A 419 -25.99 12.56 -2.30
N SER A 420 -25.32 11.50 -1.84
CA SER A 420 -25.00 10.34 -2.65
C SER A 420 -26.25 9.64 -3.17
N ARG A 421 -27.25 9.47 -2.31
CA ARG A 421 -28.56 8.92 -2.67
C ARG A 421 -29.27 9.78 -3.71
N GLU A 422 -29.22 11.10 -3.56
CA GLU A 422 -29.81 12.03 -4.54
C GLU A 422 -29.13 11.90 -5.90
N GLY A 423 -27.80 11.90 -5.94
CA GLY A 423 -27.03 11.75 -7.18
C GLY A 423 -27.27 10.42 -7.88
N LEU A 424 -27.38 9.32 -7.14
CA LEU A 424 -27.72 8.01 -7.74
C LEU A 424 -29.14 8.00 -8.32
N LYS A 425 -30.10 8.66 -7.64
CA LYS A 425 -31.47 8.78 -8.13
C LYS A 425 -31.56 9.63 -9.41
N SER A 426 -30.80 10.74 -9.49
CA SER A 426 -30.79 11.57 -10.70
C SER A 426 -30.21 10.82 -11.91
N CYS A 427 -29.31 9.87 -11.68
CA CYS A 427 -28.80 8.94 -12.68
C CYS A 427 -29.72 7.73 -12.95
N LYS A 428 -30.93 7.68 -12.39
CA LYS A 428 -31.90 6.57 -12.56
C LYS A 428 -31.30 5.19 -12.20
N ILE A 429 -30.50 5.14 -11.14
CA ILE A 429 -29.98 3.90 -10.57
C ILE A 429 -31.09 3.17 -9.81
N ASP A 430 -31.11 1.85 -9.91
CA ASP A 430 -32.10 1.00 -9.24
C ASP A 430 -32.05 1.18 -7.72
N SER A 431 -33.24 1.32 -7.12
CA SER A 431 -33.38 1.51 -5.67
C SER A 431 -32.75 0.38 -4.85
N LYS A 432 -32.73 -0.84 -5.39
CA LYS A 432 -32.08 -2.01 -4.78
C LYS A 432 -30.57 -1.80 -4.63
N ASP A 433 -29.89 -1.31 -5.67
CA ASP A 433 -28.45 -1.04 -5.64
C ASP A 433 -28.15 0.11 -4.67
N ILE A 434 -28.92 1.21 -4.75
CA ILE A 434 -28.78 2.35 -3.85
C ILE A 434 -28.92 1.90 -2.38
N ASN A 435 -29.95 1.11 -2.06
CA ASN A 435 -30.22 0.66 -0.71
C ASN A 435 -29.16 -0.32 -0.19
N LYS A 436 -28.72 -1.26 -1.03
CA LYS A 436 -27.68 -2.22 -0.69
C LYS A 436 -26.37 -1.52 -0.34
N TYR A 437 -25.84 -0.71 -1.26
CA TYR A 437 -24.49 -0.15 -1.14
C TYR A 437 -24.42 1.00 -0.12
N LEU A 438 -25.36 1.94 -0.16
CA LEU A 438 -25.40 3.00 0.86
C LEU A 438 -25.79 2.47 2.24
N GLY A 439 -26.51 1.34 2.30
CA GLY A 439 -26.77 0.61 3.54
C GLY A 439 -25.49 0.12 4.20
N ILE A 440 -24.56 -0.45 3.43
CA ILE A 440 -23.25 -0.88 3.94
C ILE A 440 -22.44 0.31 4.50
N ILE A 441 -22.47 1.46 3.82
CA ILE A 441 -21.78 2.68 4.30
C ILE A 441 -22.43 3.18 5.59
N LYS A 442 -23.76 3.21 5.65
CA LYS A 442 -24.52 3.62 6.85
C LYS A 442 -24.20 2.73 8.05
N GLU A 443 -24.12 1.42 7.87
CA GLU A 443 -23.78 0.47 8.95
C GLU A 443 -22.34 0.63 9.42
N ARG A 444 -21.39 0.82 8.49
CA ARG A 444 -19.98 1.10 8.82
C ARG A 444 -19.83 2.37 9.67
N VAL A 445 -20.51 3.44 9.28
CA VAL A 445 -20.52 4.70 10.03
C VAL A 445 -21.19 4.55 11.40
N THR A 446 -22.31 3.82 11.47
CA THR A 446 -23.05 3.59 12.72
C THR A 446 -22.25 2.76 13.72
N LYS A 447 -21.58 1.71 13.24
CA LYS A 447 -20.71 0.86 14.06
C LYS A 447 -19.29 1.41 14.23
N LYS A 448 -18.99 2.57 13.61
CA LYS A 448 -17.66 3.21 13.58
C LYS A 448 -16.55 2.24 13.19
N THR A 449 -16.75 1.48 12.11
CA THR A 449 -15.82 0.45 11.67
C THR A 449 -15.63 0.46 10.15
N ASN A 450 -14.44 0.08 9.72
CA ASN A 450 -14.02 -0.16 8.34
C ASN A 450 -12.92 -1.23 8.36
N GLY A 451 -12.29 -1.51 7.23
CA GLY A 451 -11.23 -2.52 7.13
C GLY A 451 -10.04 -2.25 8.07
N ALA A 452 -9.60 -0.99 8.13
CA ALA A 452 -8.51 -0.58 9.00
C ALA A 452 -8.83 -0.76 10.49
N ILE A 453 -10.00 -0.29 10.93
CA ILE A 453 -10.42 -0.41 12.33
C ILE A 453 -10.60 -1.88 12.72
N TRP A 454 -11.20 -2.71 11.86
CA TRP A 454 -11.34 -4.14 12.13
C TRP A 454 -9.98 -4.84 12.28
N MET A 455 -9.00 -4.50 11.44
CA MET A 455 -7.63 -5.03 11.54
C MET A 455 -6.95 -4.60 12.84
N LEU A 456 -7.01 -3.31 13.20
CA LEU A 456 -6.41 -2.79 14.43
C LEU A 456 -7.06 -3.39 15.68
N ASP A 457 -8.39 -3.47 15.74
CA ASP A 457 -9.13 -4.06 16.85
C ASP A 457 -8.82 -5.55 17.01
N SER A 458 -8.67 -6.28 15.90
CA SER A 458 -8.33 -7.70 15.90
C SER A 458 -6.87 -7.92 16.28
N TYR A 459 -5.97 -7.06 15.81
CA TYR A 459 -4.56 -7.07 16.21
C TYR A 459 -4.41 -6.89 17.72
N GLU A 460 -5.10 -5.91 18.30
CA GLU A 460 -5.06 -5.66 19.74
C GLU A 460 -5.67 -6.81 20.56
N HIS A 461 -6.78 -7.40 20.09
CA HIS A 461 -7.38 -8.59 20.70
C HIS A 461 -6.40 -9.76 20.77
N LEU A 462 -5.68 -10.03 19.67
CA LEU A 462 -4.68 -11.10 19.62
C LEU A 462 -3.50 -10.83 20.55
N LEU A 463 -2.98 -9.59 20.60
CA LEU A 463 -1.90 -9.24 21.52
C LEU A 463 -2.30 -9.41 23.00
N LYS A 464 -3.53 -9.06 23.37
CA LYS A 464 -4.05 -9.27 24.75
C LYS A 464 -4.06 -10.74 25.14
N ASN A 465 -4.21 -11.64 24.17
CA ASN A 465 -4.13 -13.09 24.36
C ASN A 465 -2.70 -13.65 24.25
N LYS A 466 -1.67 -12.80 24.40
CA LYS A 466 -0.24 -13.15 24.36
C LYS A 466 0.23 -13.83 23.07
N VAL A 467 -0.43 -13.49 21.96
CA VAL A 467 -0.02 -13.93 20.61
C VAL A 467 1.17 -13.10 20.14
N SER A 468 2.17 -13.74 19.52
CA SER A 468 3.31 -13.01 18.97
C SER A 468 2.95 -12.17 17.75
N LYS A 469 3.76 -11.18 17.42
CA LYS A 469 3.53 -10.30 16.26
C LYS A 469 3.38 -11.07 14.94
N ASP A 470 4.32 -11.96 14.59
CA ASP A 470 4.24 -12.75 13.34
C ASP A 470 2.96 -13.61 13.27
N GLU A 471 2.63 -14.25 14.39
CA GLU A 471 1.41 -15.05 14.49
C GLU A 471 0.15 -14.19 14.39
N THR A 472 0.14 -13.01 15.01
CA THR A 472 -0.95 -12.03 14.89
C THR A 472 -1.17 -11.65 13.42
N LEU A 473 -0.11 -11.34 12.67
CA LEU A 473 -0.22 -10.99 11.25
C LEU A 473 -0.73 -12.16 10.40
N SER A 474 -0.27 -13.37 10.69
CA SER A 474 -0.71 -14.60 10.02
C SER A 474 -2.19 -14.88 10.30
N VAL A 475 -2.63 -14.80 11.56
CA VAL A 475 -4.03 -15.00 11.96
C VAL A 475 -4.92 -13.92 11.33
N LEU A 476 -4.50 -12.66 11.32
CA LEU A 476 -5.24 -11.58 10.65
C LEU A 476 -5.41 -11.85 9.16
N THR A 477 -4.33 -12.20 8.47
CA THR A 477 -4.36 -12.49 7.02
C THR A 477 -5.26 -13.68 6.73
N HIS A 478 -5.20 -14.72 7.54
CA HIS A 478 -6.09 -15.88 7.45
C HIS A 478 -7.56 -15.53 7.67
N SER A 479 -7.86 -14.70 8.68
CA SER A 479 -9.22 -14.27 8.98
C SER A 479 -9.77 -13.35 7.89
N ILE A 480 -8.95 -12.49 7.28
CA ILE A 480 -9.32 -11.74 6.06
C ILE A 480 -9.66 -12.71 4.93
N MET A 481 -8.78 -13.67 4.63
CA MET A 481 -8.99 -14.69 3.60
C MET A 481 -10.33 -15.42 3.78
N LYS A 482 -10.61 -15.89 4.99
CA LYS A 482 -11.84 -16.62 5.31
C LYS A 482 -13.08 -15.73 5.22
N ASN A 483 -13.04 -14.55 5.83
CA ASN A 483 -14.21 -13.68 5.83
C ASN A 483 -14.52 -13.13 4.43
N GLN A 484 -13.49 -12.86 3.62
CA GLN A 484 -13.64 -12.47 2.22
C GLN A 484 -14.38 -13.53 1.41
N GLN A 485 -14.13 -14.82 1.65
CA GLN A 485 -14.86 -15.92 0.97
C GLN A 485 -16.35 -15.95 1.30
N THR A 486 -16.76 -15.46 2.49
CA THR A 486 -18.19 -15.31 2.82
C THR A 486 -18.85 -14.18 2.04
N ASN A 487 -18.04 -13.27 1.48
CA ASN A 487 -18.46 -12.11 0.72
C ASN A 487 -19.45 -11.22 1.50
N LYS A 488 -19.37 -11.22 2.83
CA LYS A 488 -20.14 -10.34 3.71
C LYS A 488 -19.33 -9.08 4.02
N PRO A 489 -19.95 -7.91 4.14
CA PRO A 489 -19.24 -6.67 4.46
C PRO A 489 -18.51 -6.71 5.81
N VAL A 490 -17.38 -6.00 5.91
CA VAL A 490 -16.50 -6.01 7.10
C VAL A 490 -17.17 -5.62 8.40
N HIS A 491 -18.18 -4.73 8.36
CA HIS A 491 -18.94 -4.34 9.56
C HIS A 491 -19.80 -5.47 10.17
N THR A 492 -19.83 -6.63 9.54
CA THR A 492 -20.49 -7.85 10.01
C THR A 492 -19.51 -8.90 10.53
N TRP A 493 -18.20 -8.68 10.35
CA TRP A 493 -17.18 -9.64 10.73
C TRP A 493 -17.00 -9.65 12.24
N LYS A 494 -16.70 -10.84 12.77
CA LYS A 494 -16.17 -10.97 14.13
C LYS A 494 -14.68 -10.61 14.13
N LYS A 495 -14.16 -10.21 15.29
CA LYS A 495 -12.71 -9.99 15.45
C LYS A 495 -11.96 -11.30 15.17
N ALA A 496 -10.76 -11.20 14.60
CA ALA A 496 -9.92 -12.37 14.36
C ALA A 496 -9.54 -13.04 15.68
N ASP A 497 -9.50 -14.36 15.71
CA ASP A 497 -9.14 -15.14 16.90
C ASP A 497 -8.17 -16.27 16.55
N LEU A 498 -7.36 -16.70 17.53
CA LEU A 498 -6.40 -17.80 17.36
C LEU A 498 -7.05 -19.08 16.81
N VAL A 499 -8.31 -19.35 17.19
CA VAL A 499 -9.03 -20.56 16.73
C VAL A 499 -9.31 -20.55 15.23
N ASP A 500 -9.18 -19.40 14.57
CA ASP A 500 -9.39 -19.28 13.12
C ASP A 500 -8.30 -20.00 12.33
N MET A 501 -7.06 -20.06 12.83
CA MET A 501 -5.92 -20.67 12.14
C MET A 501 -5.61 -22.06 12.72
N ALA A 502 -6.29 -23.09 12.20
CA ALA A 502 -6.09 -24.47 12.68
C ALA A 502 -4.79 -25.12 12.17
N GLU A 503 -4.23 -24.67 11.04
CA GLU A 503 -2.98 -25.19 10.47
C GLU A 503 -2.04 -24.05 10.11
N TYR A 504 -0.88 -24.00 10.77
CA TYR A 504 0.26 -23.15 10.39
C TYR A 504 1.39 -24.10 10.05
N LYS A 505 1.95 -24.00 8.83
CA LYS A 505 3.11 -24.81 8.46
C LYS A 505 4.32 -23.89 8.22
N PRO A 506 5.29 -23.90 9.14
CA PRO A 506 6.49 -23.07 9.09
C PRO A 506 7.57 -23.61 8.12
N LEU A 507 7.21 -24.25 7.01
CA LEU A 507 8.18 -25.09 6.28
C LEU A 507 9.31 -24.31 5.57
N GLU A 508 9.25 -22.98 5.53
CA GLU A 508 10.33 -22.11 5.01
C GLU A 508 10.56 -20.85 5.89
N LEU A 509 10.56 -21.01 7.21
CA LEU A 509 10.80 -19.85 8.10
C LEU A 509 12.23 -19.30 7.96
N LYS A 510 12.31 -18.00 7.70
CA LYS A 510 13.56 -17.24 7.73
C LYS A 510 13.81 -16.65 9.11
N VAL A 511 15.08 -16.45 9.46
CA VAL A 511 15.47 -15.77 10.71
C VAL A 511 14.82 -14.40 10.84
N SER A 512 14.70 -13.65 9.74
CA SER A 512 14.07 -12.32 9.68
C SER A 512 12.64 -12.26 10.24
N GLU A 513 11.96 -13.39 10.32
CA GLU A 513 10.55 -13.50 10.72
C GLU A 513 10.39 -13.71 12.23
N PHE A 514 11.43 -14.21 12.90
CA PHE A 514 11.42 -14.56 14.33
C PHE A 514 12.46 -13.81 15.13
N MET A 515 13.44 -13.19 14.46
CA MET A 515 14.45 -12.40 15.15
C MET A 515 13.80 -11.24 15.89
N GLN A 516 14.32 -10.96 17.06
CA GLN A 516 14.03 -9.75 17.80
C GLN A 516 14.73 -8.59 17.09
N THR A 517 14.01 -7.48 16.91
CA THR A 517 14.50 -6.25 16.25
C THR A 517 14.46 -5.05 17.18
N ASP A 518 13.76 -5.16 18.31
CA ASP A 518 13.84 -4.24 19.43
C ASP A 518 14.94 -4.74 20.36
N LEU A 519 16.14 -4.19 20.22
CA LEU A 519 17.37 -4.71 20.81
C LEU A 519 17.87 -3.80 21.93
N PHE A 520 18.41 -4.43 22.97
CA PHE A 520 19.23 -3.74 23.97
C PHE A 520 20.69 -4.03 23.65
N THR A 521 21.46 -2.98 23.36
CA THR A 521 22.87 -3.03 22.98
C THR A 521 23.72 -2.18 23.94
N VAL A 522 25.02 -2.41 23.92
CA VAL A 522 26.03 -1.67 24.71
C VAL A 522 27.22 -1.29 23.83
N ALA A 523 27.94 -0.23 24.20
CA ALA A 523 29.17 0.20 23.57
C ALA A 523 30.39 -0.55 24.13
N ASN A 524 31.56 -0.40 23.49
CA ASN A 524 32.79 -1.08 23.89
C ASN A 524 33.32 -0.61 25.25
N ASP A 525 33.12 0.66 25.57
CA ASP A 525 33.61 1.38 26.74
C ASP A 525 32.60 1.42 27.90
N ASP A 526 31.40 0.84 27.72
CA ASP A 526 30.44 0.67 28.80
C ASP A 526 31.01 -0.18 29.92
N ILE A 527 30.63 0.11 31.16
CA ILE A 527 31.03 -0.64 32.35
C ILE A 527 30.19 -1.91 32.51
N ILE A 528 30.79 -2.99 33.01
CA ILE A 528 30.12 -4.29 33.12
C ILE A 528 28.94 -4.30 34.11
N GLU A 529 28.95 -3.43 35.11
CA GLU A 529 27.87 -3.25 36.09
C GLU A 529 26.59 -2.78 35.42
N MET A 530 26.70 -1.82 34.49
CA MET A 530 25.56 -1.36 33.69
C MET A 530 25.00 -2.51 32.85
N VAL A 531 25.86 -3.34 32.26
CA VAL A 531 25.42 -4.52 31.49
C VAL A 531 24.70 -5.53 32.39
N ALA A 532 25.14 -5.69 33.64
CA ALA A 532 24.50 -6.55 34.62
C ALA A 532 23.08 -6.07 34.97
N GLU A 533 22.95 -4.79 35.29
CA GLU A 533 21.65 -4.15 35.57
C GLU A 533 20.73 -4.23 34.35
N LEU A 534 21.23 -3.94 33.15
CA LEU A 534 20.47 -4.06 31.90
C LEU A 534 19.94 -5.48 31.69
N MET A 535 20.80 -6.49 31.87
CA MET A 535 20.43 -7.90 31.77
C MET A 535 19.35 -8.28 32.78
N ASP A 536 19.44 -7.80 34.02
CA ASP A 536 18.44 -8.08 35.05
C ASP A 536 17.11 -7.35 34.80
N TRP A 537 17.14 -6.04 34.51
CA TRP A 537 15.94 -5.23 34.29
C TRP A 537 15.14 -5.74 33.09
N ARG A 538 15.83 -6.12 32.01
CA ARG A 538 15.20 -6.63 30.78
C ARG A 538 14.99 -8.14 30.78
N LYS A 539 15.49 -8.84 31.80
CA LYS A 539 15.45 -10.31 31.92
C LYS A 539 16.04 -11.01 30.68
N ILE A 540 17.15 -10.47 30.17
CA ILE A 540 17.87 -10.99 28.99
C ILE A 540 19.21 -11.63 29.39
N ARG A 541 19.67 -12.59 28.59
CA ARG A 541 20.91 -13.36 28.84
C ARG A 541 22.07 -12.99 27.93
N PHE A 542 21.77 -12.19 26.90
CA PHE A 542 22.67 -11.87 25.81
C PHE A 542 22.50 -10.40 25.46
N VAL A 543 23.62 -9.68 25.35
CA VAL A 543 23.64 -8.27 24.96
C VAL A 543 24.67 -8.11 23.85
N PRO A 544 24.24 -7.81 22.61
CA PRO A 544 25.15 -7.46 21.53
C PRO A 544 25.91 -6.16 21.84
N VAL A 545 27.16 -6.09 21.36
CA VAL A 545 28.01 -4.91 21.46
C VAL A 545 28.14 -4.30 20.07
N GLU A 546 27.86 -3.01 19.94
CA GLU A 546 27.93 -2.29 18.66
C GLU A 546 28.73 -1.00 18.74
N ASP A 547 29.18 -0.48 17.60
CA ASP A 547 29.74 0.87 17.51
C ASP A 547 28.65 1.92 17.24
N GLU A 548 29.03 3.20 17.26
CA GLU A 548 28.15 4.34 16.93
C GLU A 548 27.49 4.24 15.53
N LYS A 549 27.99 3.36 14.66
CA LYS A 549 27.45 3.12 13.31
C LYS A 549 26.53 1.89 13.28
N GLY A 550 26.26 1.25 14.41
CA GLY A 550 25.45 0.04 14.54
C GLY A 550 26.16 -1.24 14.08
N ASN A 551 27.48 -1.21 13.86
CA ASN A 551 28.20 -2.42 13.46
C ASN A 551 28.42 -3.33 14.67
N LEU A 552 28.13 -4.61 14.52
CA LEU A 552 28.38 -5.60 15.56
C LEU A 552 29.88 -5.74 15.84
N LYS A 553 30.30 -5.47 17.08
CA LYS A 553 31.67 -5.65 17.59
C LYS A 553 31.83 -6.89 18.45
N GLY A 554 30.78 -7.31 19.13
CA GLY A 554 30.83 -8.47 19.98
C GLY A 554 29.51 -8.85 20.60
N ILE A 555 29.55 -9.76 21.56
CA ILE A 555 28.40 -10.12 22.38
C ILE A 555 28.86 -10.46 23.79
N ILE A 556 28.09 -10.00 24.78
CA ILE A 556 28.23 -10.41 26.17
C ILE A 556 27.14 -11.42 26.50
N THR A 557 27.52 -12.45 27.26
CA THR A 557 26.59 -13.44 27.78
C THR A 557 26.55 -13.33 29.31
N SER A 558 25.41 -13.65 29.92
CA SER A 558 25.30 -13.64 31.39
C SER A 558 26.38 -14.51 32.06
N ARG A 559 26.72 -15.66 31.46
CA ARG A 559 27.80 -16.54 31.94
C ARG A 559 29.17 -15.85 31.93
N LEU A 560 29.46 -15.09 30.89
CA LEU A 560 30.72 -14.36 30.73
C LEU A 560 30.81 -13.21 31.74
N LEU A 561 29.70 -12.51 31.93
CA LEU A 561 29.55 -11.45 32.91
C LEU A 561 29.78 -11.96 34.33
N THR A 562 29.06 -13.01 34.76
CA THR A 562 29.20 -13.60 36.10
C THR A 562 30.63 -14.07 36.36
N ARG A 563 31.29 -14.72 35.38
CA ARG A 563 32.66 -15.20 35.54
C ARG A 563 33.65 -14.05 35.78
N ASN A 564 33.48 -12.94 35.07
CA ASN A 564 34.39 -11.79 35.19
C ASN A 564 34.08 -10.92 36.42
N LEU A 565 32.82 -10.79 36.83
CA LEU A 565 32.46 -10.17 38.12
C LEU A 565 33.08 -10.93 39.30
N ILE A 566 33.04 -12.26 39.30
CA ILE A 566 33.70 -13.08 40.33
C ILE A 566 35.23 -12.88 40.32
N LYS A 567 35.83 -12.67 39.14
CA LYS A 567 37.26 -12.41 39.02
C LYS A 567 37.61 -11.00 39.54
N ALA A 568 36.82 -9.99 39.20
CA ALA A 568 36.96 -8.63 39.70
C ALA A 568 36.85 -8.54 41.22
N LEU A 569 35.99 -9.35 41.84
CA LEU A 569 35.91 -9.44 43.31
C LEU A 569 37.16 -10.07 43.97
N ARG A 570 37.99 -10.79 43.20
CA ARG A 570 39.23 -11.42 43.69
C ARG A 570 40.46 -10.55 43.48
N ASP A 571 40.52 -9.86 42.34
CA ASP A 571 41.59 -8.97 41.96
C ASP A 571 41.23 -7.54 42.40
N LYS A 572 41.90 -6.98 43.41
CA LYS A 572 41.73 -5.57 43.85
C LYS A 572 42.31 -4.59 42.79
N ASN A 573 41.81 -4.64 41.56
CA ASN A 573 42.12 -3.65 40.54
C ASN A 573 41.25 -2.41 40.74
N GLU A 574 41.86 -1.22 40.63
CA GLU A 574 41.16 0.07 40.76
C GLU A 574 40.47 0.50 39.46
N ASP A 575 40.87 -0.03 38.30
CA ASP A 575 40.27 0.31 37.01
C ASP A 575 38.98 -0.50 36.74
N PRO A 576 37.89 0.15 36.28
CA PRO A 576 36.65 -0.52 35.93
C PRO A 576 36.85 -1.44 34.71
N ILE A 577 36.40 -2.68 34.82
CA ILE A 577 36.39 -3.62 33.69
C ILE A 577 35.33 -3.15 32.70
N THR A 578 35.72 -3.03 31.43
CA THR A 578 34.81 -2.58 30.36
C THR A 578 34.20 -3.76 29.61
N VAL A 579 33.18 -3.47 28.81
CA VAL A 579 32.59 -4.41 27.85
C VAL A 579 33.65 -5.01 26.93
N GLU A 580 34.57 -4.20 26.41
CA GLU A 580 35.60 -4.64 25.48
C GLU A 580 36.52 -5.72 26.07
N ASP A 581 36.84 -5.63 27.36
CA ASP A 581 37.74 -6.55 28.05
C ASP A 581 37.17 -7.96 28.13
N ILE A 582 35.85 -8.08 28.19
CA ILE A 582 35.18 -9.35 28.44
C ILE A 582 34.44 -9.91 27.24
N MET A 583 34.01 -9.08 26.27
CA MET A 583 33.13 -9.49 25.18
C MET A 583 33.72 -10.58 24.28
N ILE A 584 32.84 -11.32 23.61
CA ILE A 584 33.24 -12.21 22.51
C ILE A 584 33.39 -11.37 21.24
N LYS A 585 34.63 -11.01 20.85
CA LYS A 585 34.93 -10.06 19.75
C LYS A 585 34.58 -10.54 18.32
N LYS A 586 34.27 -11.82 18.12
CA LYS A 586 33.89 -12.40 16.82
C LYS A 586 32.79 -13.44 17.00
N PRO A 587 31.57 -13.02 17.37
CA PRO A 587 30.47 -13.96 17.56
C PRO A 587 30.14 -14.65 16.23
N ARG A 588 29.58 -15.86 16.31
CA ARG A 588 28.91 -16.43 15.15
C ARG A 588 27.68 -15.59 14.85
N VAL A 589 27.49 -15.25 13.59
CA VAL A 589 26.36 -14.45 13.12
C VAL A 589 25.59 -15.22 12.07
N THR A 590 24.38 -14.76 11.80
CA THR A 590 23.54 -15.23 10.69
C THR A 590 23.04 -14.02 9.89
N THR A 591 22.44 -14.25 8.73
CA THR A 591 21.75 -13.21 7.96
C THR A 591 20.23 -13.31 8.15
N PRO A 592 19.46 -12.26 7.82
CA PRO A 592 18.00 -12.30 7.85
C PRO A 592 17.41 -13.43 6.98
N ASP A 593 18.06 -13.75 5.85
CA ASP A 593 17.60 -14.77 4.90
C ASP A 593 17.89 -16.21 5.29
N THR A 594 18.73 -16.46 6.30
CA THR A 594 19.02 -17.81 6.76
C THR A 594 17.76 -18.52 7.25
N SER A 595 17.62 -19.81 6.96
CA SER A 595 16.50 -20.61 7.46
C SER A 595 16.59 -20.81 8.98
N ILE A 596 15.46 -20.90 9.67
CA ILE A 596 15.38 -21.24 11.10
C ILE A 596 16.11 -22.55 11.41
N MET A 597 15.97 -23.55 10.53
CA MET A 597 16.66 -24.83 10.67
C MET A 597 18.18 -24.68 10.62
N ASP A 598 18.71 -23.87 9.70
CA ASP A 598 20.15 -23.65 9.60
C ASP A 598 20.68 -22.79 10.75
N ALA A 599 19.92 -21.79 11.21
CA ALA A 599 20.22 -21.05 12.43
C ALA A 599 20.32 -21.98 13.65
N MET A 600 19.35 -22.89 13.83
CA MET A 600 19.39 -23.91 14.89
C MET A 600 20.61 -24.84 14.76
N LYS A 601 20.97 -25.27 13.54
CA LYS A 601 22.18 -26.07 13.30
C LYS A 601 23.44 -25.31 13.67
N ILE A 602 23.54 -24.02 13.31
CA ILE A 602 24.68 -23.17 13.68
C ILE A 602 24.78 -23.07 15.20
N MET A 603 23.67 -22.81 15.89
CA MET A 603 23.63 -22.70 17.35
C MET A 603 24.06 -23.99 18.04
N ARG A 604 23.49 -25.12 17.61
CA ARG A 604 23.81 -26.45 18.16
C ARG A 604 25.27 -26.82 17.91
N LYS A 605 25.78 -26.61 16.69
CA LYS A 605 27.17 -26.93 16.32
C LYS A 605 28.18 -26.11 17.13
N ASN A 606 27.88 -24.84 17.38
CA ASN A 606 28.77 -23.94 18.11
C ASN A 606 28.48 -23.88 19.62
N LYS A 607 27.44 -24.59 20.11
CA LYS A 607 26.99 -24.59 21.52
C LYS A 607 26.71 -23.18 22.05
N ILE A 608 26.00 -22.38 21.26
CA ILE A 608 25.63 -21.00 21.59
C ILE A 608 24.11 -20.85 21.68
N GLY A 609 23.66 -20.05 22.66
CA GLY A 609 22.23 -19.81 22.90
C GLY A 609 21.67 -18.55 22.24
N CYS A 610 22.50 -17.82 21.50
CA CYS A 610 22.16 -16.59 20.80
C CYS A 610 22.95 -16.46 19.49
N LEU A 611 22.28 -16.02 18.43
CA LEU A 611 22.87 -15.63 17.15
C LEU A 611 22.48 -14.18 16.82
N PRO A 612 23.45 -13.26 16.83
CA PRO A 612 23.27 -11.96 16.19
C PRO A 612 22.98 -12.12 14.71
N VAL A 613 22.03 -11.34 14.21
CA VAL A 613 21.64 -11.27 12.81
C VAL A 613 22.26 -10.01 12.23
N VAL A 614 23.08 -10.17 11.19
CA VAL A 614 23.88 -9.09 10.62
C VAL A 614 23.61 -8.97 9.12
N GLU A 615 23.42 -7.74 8.66
CA GLU A 615 23.34 -7.39 7.23
C GLU A 615 24.31 -6.24 6.96
N ASN A 616 25.22 -6.40 6.01
CA ASN A 616 26.24 -5.38 5.69
C ASN A 616 27.07 -4.89 6.91
N LYS A 617 27.38 -5.79 7.86
CA LYS A 617 28.06 -5.54 9.16
C LYS A 617 27.20 -4.90 10.25
N VAL A 618 26.04 -4.36 9.91
CA VAL A 618 25.10 -3.76 10.86
C VAL A 618 24.31 -4.85 11.58
N LEU A 619 24.17 -4.74 12.89
CA LEU A 619 23.30 -5.59 13.68
C LEU A 619 21.84 -5.24 13.37
N VAL A 620 21.10 -6.18 12.79
CA VAL A 620 19.70 -5.97 12.38
C VAL A 620 18.70 -6.78 13.21
N GLY A 621 19.18 -7.71 14.04
CA GLY A 621 18.34 -8.50 14.92
C GLY A 621 19.13 -9.50 15.76
N VAL A 622 18.42 -10.22 16.61
CA VAL A 622 18.96 -11.33 17.41
C VAL A 622 17.97 -12.49 17.41
N ILE A 623 18.46 -13.71 17.31
CA ILE A 623 17.65 -14.92 17.54
C ILE A 623 18.27 -15.79 18.65
N THR A 624 17.45 -16.23 19.60
CA THR A 624 17.87 -16.92 20.82
C THR A 624 17.17 -18.27 20.99
N GLU A 625 17.69 -19.10 21.90
CA GLU A 625 17.04 -20.34 22.34
C GLU A 625 15.59 -20.14 22.81
N THR A 626 15.31 -19.01 23.47
CA THR A 626 13.96 -18.68 23.94
C THR A 626 13.01 -18.51 22.77
N ASP A 627 13.45 -17.87 21.68
CA ASP A 627 12.63 -17.69 20.49
C ASP A 627 12.27 -19.06 19.86
N PHE A 628 13.19 -20.03 19.84
CA PHE A 628 12.88 -21.40 19.37
C PHE A 628 11.97 -22.17 20.33
N LEU A 629 12.09 -21.97 21.65
CA LEU A 629 11.17 -22.56 22.62
C LEU A 629 9.76 -22.02 22.44
N ASP A 630 9.61 -20.72 22.22
CA ASP A 630 8.32 -20.09 21.92
C ASP A 630 7.73 -20.63 20.63
N ILE A 631 8.52 -20.75 19.56
CA ILE A 631 8.11 -21.39 18.30
C ILE A 631 7.62 -22.82 18.59
N THR A 632 8.37 -23.59 19.37
CA THR A 632 8.05 -24.99 19.68
C THR A 632 6.78 -25.13 20.52
N SER A 633 6.64 -24.33 21.59
CA SER A 633 5.46 -24.32 22.46
C SER A 633 4.20 -24.04 21.66
N ARG A 634 4.25 -23.02 20.79
CA ARG A 634 3.14 -22.68 19.89
C ARG A 634 2.76 -23.83 18.96
N LEU A 635 3.75 -24.52 18.39
CA LEU A 635 3.50 -25.68 17.54
C LEU A 635 2.83 -26.83 18.33
N LEU A 636 3.26 -27.07 19.58
CA LEU A 636 2.70 -28.11 20.45
C LEU A 636 1.28 -27.79 20.93
N GLU A 637 1.01 -26.57 21.37
CA GLU A 637 -0.34 -26.13 21.77
C GLU A 637 -1.35 -26.33 20.64
N ARG A 638 -0.94 -26.01 19.41
CA ARG A 638 -1.77 -26.20 18.21
C ARG A 638 -2.01 -27.68 17.89
N LEU A 639 -0.98 -28.52 18.01
CA LEU A 639 -1.15 -29.98 17.86
C LEU A 639 -2.16 -30.52 18.89
N HIS A 640 -2.15 -30.00 20.11
CA HIS A 640 -3.12 -30.36 21.14
C HIS A 640 -4.55 -29.88 20.81
N LEU A 641 -4.71 -28.65 20.34
CA LEU A 641 -6.01 -28.11 19.88
C LEU A 641 -6.59 -28.91 18.71
N LYS A 642 -5.75 -29.37 17.76
CA LYS A 642 -6.17 -30.27 16.67
C LYS A 642 -6.69 -31.61 17.21
N GLN A 643 -6.04 -32.20 18.21
CA GLN A 643 -6.47 -33.46 18.82
C GLN A 643 -7.82 -33.33 19.55
N LYS A 644 -8.05 -32.23 20.28
CA LYS A 644 -9.35 -31.94 20.90
C LYS A 644 -10.48 -31.83 19.87
N LYS A 645 -10.24 -31.18 18.73
CA LYS A 645 -11.21 -31.11 17.62
C LYS A 645 -11.50 -32.47 16.96
N LYS A 646 -10.52 -33.39 16.92
CA LYS A 646 -10.74 -34.76 16.41
C LYS A 646 -11.50 -35.65 17.40
N LYS A 647 -11.38 -35.40 18.71
CA LYS A 647 -12.07 -36.17 19.77
C LYS A 647 -13.49 -35.66 20.07
N GLY A 648 -13.84 -34.46 19.64
CA GLY A 648 -15.17 -33.85 19.81
C GLY A 648 -16.05 -33.85 18.54
N LYS A 649 -15.75 -34.72 17.57
CA LYS A 649 -16.55 -34.95 16.36
C LYS A 649 -17.14 -36.35 16.38
#